data_AF-A0A950QWT9-F1
#
_entry.id   AF-A0A950QWT9-F1
#
_cell.length_a   1.000
_cell.length_b   1.000
_cell.length_c   1.000
_cell.angle_alpha   90.00
_cell.angle_beta   90.00
_cell.angle_gamma   90.00
#
_symmetry.space_group_name_H-M   'P 1'
#
loop_
_entity.id
_entity.type
_entity.pdbx_description
1 polymer ?
#
loop_
_entity_poly.entity_id
_entity_poly.type
_entity_poly.pdbx_seq_one_letter_code
_entity_poly.pdbx_strand_id
1 'polypeptide(L)'
;MVFRIAGVGLFVCLLIVAQSERPTLKPESQAQSANQDGTDAEAPAPLTCPAGGPIGAVDLRVRSPQQGAQPLPLRTINHVTEGDTILYSPILRGREKRHGEVALVMTPQKRGPNEKEALIVTDPKPADKPQEWKVDRTTSIVAYVYGPEGLSKKKVRGFLAQDEVLVAQLADYAEKTAQTEALLEALSNTDSSSASVNAALTGFASQYGVSVQIDKNAPPAVQAQTLFSAMNPQLATFDPLASSGTAKISQTVGLTATAASLFFGSPIGGLAAGGTAMLLDLRAIAFPGTQFRSSFAQATPDGINLCGQRNPAPPHTRVAYIWANRIPNTPAPSIQVGAASYIPQRQKTPVPVDVPERQWKYLERARNWTLDAGGKKTAVQVLKLANQRALELDVSKSSVPAGEYHLAGFWDWTRFEAKGSIFVRPLSDFNNAKLEASSQDRLLAKSGKVAVTLEGDDFEFASKVELKKVGDEFATAQSTPFVLPKGLRQGPQSHMDVQIDAAQLDPGEYELLISQQDGTAHPVRVKVLPNPPQITNLPVLANEGVTKQHFVLKGQRLGLLTKLQTPGAVLQLEGETAADQSQRSVTVQLSSNPKPGTTYPISAYIEDRNEPLVFPDGLKITGPLPVIASSKLSLPTGVAVSLLPGEFPAGSTLTAMLDVKNIEPQSVLQLECGGDASPRTVLHIGEQTEKWSLQQLSPDQLFVSYDTSSLPAGCLVEGVIDNGSDGRSQPYTLARMVRLPQIEQLASTNEAGTDGKHNYTLTGRNLEMIEKLGWDQLTGFEAADLPAPIPGQGQRQTLRVALPDPSTPTANLFVWLRGEKTGRATTVAYTRPVPPQPAPPPPPAPAAAPPAASPTNEGNSTPDAAQRTKAATPKPPEQPQNPSK
;
A
#
# COMPACT_ATOMS: atom_id res chain seq x y z
N MET A 1 39.29 15.61 29.99
CA MET A 1 38.96 15.60 31.44
C MET A 1 38.49 14.21 31.82
N VAL A 2 39.00 13.66 32.92
CA VAL A 2 38.61 12.35 33.45
C VAL A 2 37.60 12.58 34.58
N PHE A 3 36.48 11.86 34.59
CA PHE A 3 35.61 11.78 35.76
C PHE A 3 35.46 10.33 36.22
N ARG A 4 36.16 10.00 37.31
CA ARG A 4 35.78 8.90 38.20
C ARG A 4 34.78 9.45 39.21
N ILE A 5 33.78 8.65 39.57
CA ILE A 5 33.10 8.78 40.86
C ILE A 5 33.17 7.42 41.55
N ALA A 6 33.54 7.46 42.83
CA ALA A 6 33.54 6.33 43.75
C ALA A 6 32.73 6.71 45.00
N GLY A 7 32.10 5.74 45.64
CA GLY A 7 31.21 5.94 46.79
C GLY A 7 30.43 4.64 47.06
N VAL A 8 31.04 3.66 47.72
CA VAL A 8 30.95 3.42 49.18
C VAL A 8 29.58 2.83 49.56
N GLY A 9 29.61 1.58 50.04
CA GLY A 9 28.43 0.91 50.61
C GLY A 9 28.43 0.92 52.14
N LEU A 10 27.38 0.37 52.74
CA LEU A 10 27.36 -0.03 54.15
C LEU A 10 26.56 -1.33 54.36
N PHE A 11 26.81 -1.99 55.48
CA PHE A 11 26.41 -3.36 55.82
C PHE A 11 25.29 -3.38 56.90
N VAL A 12 24.93 -4.59 57.37
CA VAL A 12 24.29 -4.94 58.68
C VAL A 12 22.78 -5.29 58.71
N CYS A 13 22.52 -6.59 58.55
CA CYS A 13 21.81 -7.53 59.46
C CYS A 13 20.45 -7.27 60.18
N LEU A 14 19.54 -8.24 59.94
CA LEU A 14 18.82 -9.15 60.89
C LEU A 14 17.49 -8.78 61.60
N LEU A 15 16.51 -9.69 61.36
CA LEU A 15 15.46 -10.27 62.24
C LEU A 15 14.19 -9.45 62.62
N ILE A 16 13.00 -10.03 62.35
CA ILE A 16 12.06 -10.68 63.31
C ILE A 16 10.70 -11.02 62.63
N VAL A 17 10.26 -12.30 62.72
CA VAL A 17 8.88 -12.89 62.98
C VAL A 17 7.62 -12.21 62.37
N ALA A 18 6.58 -12.87 61.80
CA ALA A 18 5.97 -14.18 62.09
C ALA A 18 5.23 -14.86 60.89
N GLN A 19 4.88 -16.14 61.04
CA GLN A 19 3.88 -16.87 60.24
C GLN A 19 2.69 -17.32 61.11
N SER A 20 1.56 -17.64 60.48
CA SER A 20 0.41 -18.36 61.08
C SER A 20 -0.06 -19.48 60.14
N GLU A 21 0.23 -20.73 60.53
CA GLU A 21 -0.61 -21.96 60.53
C GLU A 21 -1.42 -22.35 59.26
N ARG A 22 -1.13 -23.45 58.51
CA ARG A 22 -1.25 -24.93 58.76
C ARG A 22 -2.70 -25.48 58.75
N PRO A 23 -3.00 -26.78 58.42
CA PRO A 23 -2.13 -27.99 58.27
C PRO A 23 -2.21 -28.73 56.90
N THR A 24 -1.13 -29.24 56.28
CA THR A 24 -0.42 -30.56 56.41
C THR A 24 -1.12 -31.86 55.96
N LEU A 25 -0.47 -32.59 55.04
CA LEU A 25 -0.18 -34.04 55.13
C LEU A 25 1.17 -34.33 54.41
N LYS A 26 1.94 -35.32 54.90
CA LYS A 26 3.39 -35.51 54.63
C LYS A 26 3.72 -36.26 53.31
N PRO A 27 4.94 -36.07 52.79
CA PRO A 27 5.79 -37.15 52.29
C PRO A 27 6.92 -37.48 53.30
N GLU A 28 7.37 -38.74 53.33
CA GLU A 28 8.47 -39.20 54.20
C GLU A 28 9.75 -39.48 53.40
N SER A 29 10.91 -39.28 54.04
CA SER A 29 12.22 -39.27 53.34
C SER A 29 12.75 -40.67 53.05
N GLN A 30 13.53 -40.82 51.98
CA GLN A 30 14.56 -41.86 51.90
C GLN A 30 15.95 -41.21 51.88
N ALA A 31 16.83 -41.73 52.73
CA ALA A 31 18.19 -41.26 52.91
C ALA A 31 19.17 -41.92 51.92
N GLN A 32 20.34 -41.31 51.80
CA GLN A 32 21.44 -41.76 50.93
C GLN A 32 22.01 -43.11 51.41
N SER A 33 22.48 -43.90 50.45
CA SER A 33 23.68 -44.73 50.64
C SER A 33 24.47 -44.77 49.34
N ALA A 34 25.80 -44.75 49.43
CA ALA A 34 26.70 -44.80 48.30
C ALA A 34 27.46 -46.12 48.30
N ASN A 35 27.58 -46.79 47.15
CA ASN A 35 28.83 -47.41 46.69
C ASN A 35 28.75 -48.06 45.30
N GLN A 36 29.79 -47.75 44.52
CA GLN A 36 30.57 -48.66 43.65
C GLN A 36 30.00 -49.22 42.34
N ASP A 37 30.98 -49.46 41.45
CA ASP A 37 30.89 -49.92 40.06
C ASP A 37 29.95 -51.11 39.81
N GLY A 38 29.14 -50.97 38.77
CA GLY A 38 28.36 -52.04 38.16
C GLY A 38 27.88 -51.62 36.78
N THR A 39 28.56 -52.06 35.72
CA THR A 39 28.11 -51.88 34.34
C THR A 39 26.94 -52.81 34.04
N ASP A 40 25.73 -52.42 34.44
CA ASP A 40 24.51 -53.07 33.96
C ASP A 40 24.19 -52.55 32.54
N ALA A 41 24.46 -53.41 31.56
CA ALA A 41 24.08 -53.15 30.18
C ALA A 41 22.55 -53.11 30.06
N GLU A 42 22.02 -52.03 29.50
CA GLU A 42 20.59 -51.83 29.28
C GLU A 42 20.00 -53.00 28.47
N ALA A 43 18.96 -53.64 29.01
CA ALA A 43 18.45 -54.89 28.44
C ALA A 43 17.73 -54.62 27.10
N PRO A 44 18.09 -55.29 25.99
CA PRO A 44 17.57 -54.94 24.68
C PRO A 44 16.05 -55.14 24.58
N ALA A 45 15.37 -54.17 23.96
CA ALA A 45 13.91 -54.08 23.83
C ALA A 45 13.26 -55.40 23.33
N PRO A 46 12.06 -55.79 23.81
CA PRO A 46 11.47 -57.12 23.59
C PRO A 46 11.39 -57.55 22.11
N LEU A 47 11.54 -58.86 21.86
CA LEU A 47 11.45 -59.46 20.51
C LEU A 47 10.00 -59.49 20.01
N THR A 48 9.50 -58.35 19.54
CA THR A 48 8.16 -58.20 18.96
C THR A 48 8.19 -58.35 17.45
N CYS A 49 7.79 -59.52 16.92
CA CYS A 49 7.52 -59.73 15.50
C CYS A 49 5.99 -59.67 15.25
N PRO A 50 5.41 -58.56 14.71
CA PRO A 50 3.96 -58.40 14.62
C PRO A 50 3.27 -59.53 13.84
N ALA A 51 3.67 -59.80 12.59
CA ALA A 51 3.13 -60.89 11.78
C ALA A 51 3.91 -62.23 11.87
N GLY A 52 4.91 -62.33 12.76
CA GLY A 52 5.84 -63.47 12.80
C GLY A 52 6.08 -64.06 14.19
N GLY A 53 6.79 -65.18 14.25
CA GLY A 53 7.46 -65.67 15.46
C GLY A 53 8.92 -65.22 15.48
N PRO A 54 9.48 -64.79 16.61
CA PRO A 54 10.87 -64.39 16.71
C PRO A 54 11.80 -65.61 16.58
N ILE A 55 12.77 -65.53 15.67
CA ILE A 55 13.85 -66.51 15.48
C ILE A 55 15.09 -66.14 16.33
N GLY A 56 15.20 -64.85 16.69
CA GLY A 56 16.25 -64.29 17.55
C GLY A 56 17.07 -63.20 16.87
N ALA A 57 17.56 -62.24 17.66
CA ALA A 57 18.30 -61.07 17.18
C ALA A 57 19.75 -61.40 16.78
N VAL A 58 20.27 -60.71 15.77
CA VAL A 58 21.65 -60.84 15.27
C VAL A 58 22.18 -59.47 14.85
N ASP A 59 23.46 -59.23 15.06
CA ASP A 59 24.19 -58.16 14.40
C ASP A 59 24.96 -58.76 13.21
N LEU A 60 24.77 -58.16 12.04
CA LEU A 60 25.43 -58.54 10.78
C LEU A 60 26.08 -57.29 10.18
N ARG A 61 27.41 -57.24 10.23
CA ARG A 61 28.21 -56.12 9.72
C ARG A 61 29.19 -56.58 8.65
N VAL A 62 29.72 -55.63 7.89
CA VAL A 62 30.82 -55.83 6.95
C VAL A 62 31.97 -54.94 7.39
N ARG A 63 33.18 -55.51 7.47
CA ARG A 63 34.43 -54.81 7.78
C ARG A 63 35.28 -54.78 6.52
N SER A 64 35.64 -53.57 6.09
CA SER A 64 36.57 -53.36 4.97
C SER A 64 37.99 -53.85 5.34
N PRO A 65 38.81 -54.30 4.37
CA PRO A 65 40.23 -54.56 4.60
C PRO A 65 41.06 -53.29 4.89
N GLN A 66 40.49 -52.10 4.71
CA GLN A 66 41.14 -50.82 5.01
C GLN A 66 41.36 -50.66 6.53
N GLN A 67 42.59 -50.29 6.93
CA GLN A 67 42.94 -50.08 8.34
C GLN A 67 42.12 -48.93 8.95
N GLY A 68 41.53 -49.18 10.12
CA GLY A 68 40.72 -48.19 10.85
C GLY A 68 39.27 -48.02 10.37
N ALA A 69 38.84 -48.73 9.32
CA ALA A 69 37.46 -48.69 8.86
C ALA A 69 36.48 -49.32 9.86
N GLN A 70 35.53 -48.54 10.38
CA GLN A 70 34.48 -49.06 11.27
C GLN A 70 33.54 -50.02 10.53
N PRO A 71 33.15 -51.17 11.12
CA PRO A 71 32.22 -52.11 10.47
C PRO A 71 30.81 -51.50 10.26
N LEU A 72 30.28 -51.66 9.04
CA LEU A 72 28.98 -51.11 8.63
C LEU A 72 27.89 -52.20 8.61
N PRO A 73 26.63 -51.92 9.00
CA PRO A 73 25.54 -52.91 8.94
C PRO A 73 25.27 -53.42 7.53
N LEU A 74 25.25 -54.75 7.36
CA LEU A 74 25.07 -55.46 6.09
C LEU A 74 23.77 -55.07 5.36
N ARG A 75 22.70 -54.77 6.11
CA ARG A 75 21.41 -54.32 5.55
C ARG A 75 21.52 -53.02 4.74
N THR A 76 22.38 -52.10 5.17
CA THR A 76 22.46 -50.73 4.62
C THR A 76 23.65 -50.46 3.73
N ILE A 77 24.61 -51.39 3.65
CA ILE A 77 25.83 -51.21 2.85
C ILE A 77 25.52 -51.20 1.34
N ASN A 78 26.29 -50.46 0.57
CA ASN A 78 26.10 -50.30 -0.86
C ASN A 78 26.96 -51.28 -1.68
N HIS A 79 28.15 -51.64 -1.18
CA HIS A 79 29.04 -52.63 -1.79
C HIS A 79 29.50 -53.69 -0.78
N VAL A 80 29.72 -54.90 -1.28
CA VAL A 80 30.49 -55.95 -0.58
C VAL A 80 31.41 -56.57 -1.61
N THR A 81 32.71 -56.38 -1.42
CA THR A 81 33.80 -56.58 -2.39
C THR A 81 34.76 -57.68 -1.96
N GLU A 82 35.63 -58.11 -2.88
CA GLU A 82 36.71 -59.05 -2.59
C GLU A 82 37.66 -58.50 -1.50
N GLY A 83 37.90 -59.30 -0.46
CA GLY A 83 38.72 -58.93 0.70
C GLY A 83 37.93 -58.37 1.89
N ASP A 84 36.66 -58.01 1.73
CA ASP A 84 35.79 -57.63 2.85
C ASP A 84 35.54 -58.82 3.79
N THR A 85 35.22 -58.55 5.06
CA THR A 85 34.86 -59.60 6.04
C THR A 85 33.44 -59.36 6.56
N ILE A 86 32.54 -60.32 6.40
CA ILE A 86 31.23 -60.31 7.02
C ILE A 86 31.37 -60.82 8.46
N LEU A 87 30.94 -59.98 9.40
CA LEU A 87 30.93 -60.22 10.85
C LEU A 87 29.51 -60.56 11.29
N TYR A 88 29.38 -61.63 12.05
CA TYR A 88 28.16 -62.03 12.75
C TYR A 88 28.39 -61.98 14.25
N SER A 89 27.41 -61.50 14.99
CA SER A 89 27.35 -61.64 16.45
C SER A 89 25.90 -61.89 16.88
N PRO A 90 25.61 -62.95 17.65
CA PRO A 90 24.27 -63.18 18.17
C PRO A 90 23.98 -62.19 19.29
N ILE A 91 22.80 -61.56 19.27
CA ILE A 91 22.35 -60.65 20.32
C ILE A 91 21.51 -61.48 21.31
N LEU A 92 22.15 -61.91 22.41
CA LEU A 92 21.60 -62.84 23.41
C LEU A 92 21.20 -62.11 24.69
N ARG A 93 20.16 -62.56 25.38
CA ARG A 93 19.68 -61.95 26.64
C ARG A 93 20.15 -62.72 27.87
N GLY A 94 20.98 -62.10 28.71
CA GLY A 94 21.40 -62.68 29.99
C GLY A 94 22.14 -64.02 29.81
N ARG A 95 21.49 -65.14 30.17
CA ARG A 95 22.03 -66.51 30.07
C ARG A 95 21.46 -67.33 28.89
N GLU A 96 20.75 -66.69 27.97
CA GLU A 96 20.22 -67.30 26.76
C GLU A 96 21.33 -67.92 25.88
N LYS A 97 21.08 -69.10 25.31
CA LYS A 97 21.98 -69.76 24.35
C LYS A 97 21.24 -70.04 23.04
N ARG A 98 21.85 -69.67 21.91
CA ARG A 98 21.32 -69.94 20.58
C ARG A 98 21.86 -71.24 20.02
N HIS A 99 21.10 -72.31 20.19
CA HIS A 99 21.41 -73.62 19.63
C HIS A 99 21.30 -73.63 18.09
N GLY A 100 22.17 -74.39 17.42
CA GLY A 100 22.18 -74.50 15.96
C GLY A 100 23.40 -73.91 15.26
N GLU A 101 23.32 -73.84 13.94
CA GLU A 101 24.40 -73.45 13.04
C GLU A 101 23.96 -72.35 12.07
N VAL A 102 24.91 -71.48 11.70
CA VAL A 102 24.75 -70.40 10.75
C VAL A 102 25.67 -70.57 9.55
N ALA A 103 25.15 -70.30 8.36
CA ALA A 103 25.92 -70.28 7.11
C ALA A 103 25.52 -69.07 6.26
N LEU A 104 26.46 -68.56 5.45
CA LEU A 104 26.19 -67.53 4.46
C LEU A 104 26.18 -68.15 3.06
N VAL A 105 25.31 -67.62 2.21
CA VAL A 105 25.19 -67.94 0.79
C VAL A 105 25.27 -66.64 0.02
N MET A 106 26.25 -66.53 -0.87
CA MET A 106 26.61 -65.29 -1.55
C MET A 106 26.48 -65.47 -3.07
N THR A 107 25.72 -64.59 -3.72
CA THR A 107 25.59 -64.55 -5.19
C THR A 107 26.56 -63.51 -5.75
N PRO A 108 27.59 -63.89 -6.53
CA PRO A 108 28.55 -62.92 -7.08
C PRO A 108 27.86 -61.96 -8.05
N GLN A 109 28.37 -60.72 -8.17
CA GLN A 109 27.82 -59.71 -9.08
C GLN A 109 28.10 -60.03 -10.57
N LYS A 110 29.22 -60.70 -10.85
CA LYS A 110 29.62 -61.17 -12.18
C LYS A 110 30.12 -62.61 -12.06
N ARG A 111 29.72 -63.47 -13.01
CA ARG A 111 30.23 -64.85 -13.10
C ARG A 111 31.60 -64.86 -13.79
N GLY A 112 32.50 -65.74 -13.36
CA GLY A 112 33.76 -65.98 -14.08
C GLY A 112 33.52 -66.74 -15.38
N PRO A 113 34.32 -66.54 -16.44
CA PRO A 113 34.08 -67.12 -17.76
C PRO A 113 34.17 -68.66 -17.83
N ASN A 114 34.75 -69.32 -16.83
CA ASN A 114 34.96 -70.78 -16.79
C ASN A 114 34.21 -71.49 -15.64
N GLU A 115 33.24 -70.84 -15.00
CA GLU A 115 32.61 -71.36 -13.78
C GLU A 115 31.20 -71.91 -13.97
N LYS A 116 30.99 -73.12 -13.45
CA LYS A 116 29.68 -73.81 -13.43
C LYS A 116 28.85 -73.48 -12.18
N GLU A 117 29.39 -72.71 -11.25
CA GLU A 117 28.79 -72.46 -9.93
C GLU A 117 28.28 -71.02 -9.83
N ALA A 118 26.97 -70.85 -9.63
CA ALA A 118 26.33 -69.53 -9.52
C ALA A 118 26.27 -68.98 -8.08
N LEU A 119 26.62 -69.78 -7.06
CA LEU A 119 26.48 -69.42 -5.65
C LEU A 119 27.70 -69.88 -4.83
N ILE A 120 28.17 -69.02 -3.93
CA ILE A 120 29.21 -69.31 -2.95
C ILE A 120 28.53 -69.67 -1.63
N VAL A 121 28.66 -70.91 -1.16
CA VAL A 121 28.08 -71.38 0.11
C VAL A 121 29.20 -71.59 1.13
N THR A 122 29.17 -70.87 2.25
CA THR A 122 30.17 -71.02 3.31
C THR A 122 29.97 -72.32 4.07
N ASP A 123 31.01 -72.76 4.78
CA ASP A 123 30.85 -73.83 5.76
C ASP A 123 30.03 -73.32 6.97
N PRO A 124 29.11 -74.15 7.53
CA PRO A 124 28.34 -73.80 8.72
C PRO A 124 29.22 -73.57 9.95
N LYS A 125 28.81 -72.66 10.82
CA LYS A 125 29.50 -72.29 12.07
C LYS A 125 28.51 -72.21 13.24
N PRO A 126 28.94 -72.34 14.51
CA PRO A 126 28.04 -72.26 15.67
C PRO A 126 27.29 -70.92 15.76
N ALA A 127 25.98 -70.99 16.01
CA ALA A 127 25.08 -69.83 16.13
C ALA A 127 25.14 -69.12 17.50
N ASP A 128 25.84 -69.71 18.49
CA ASP A 128 25.96 -69.20 19.87
C ASP A 128 27.11 -68.19 20.05
N LYS A 129 27.97 -68.02 19.04
CA LYS A 129 29.22 -67.25 19.11
C LYS A 129 29.37 -66.29 17.94
N PRO A 130 30.12 -65.18 18.11
CA PRO A 130 30.55 -64.35 16.99
C PRO A 130 31.30 -65.15 15.93
N GLN A 131 31.05 -64.86 14.65
CA GLN A 131 31.67 -65.54 13.51
C GLN A 131 32.12 -64.52 12.46
N GLU A 132 33.18 -64.85 11.73
CA GLU A 132 33.67 -64.06 10.60
C GLU A 132 33.73 -64.92 9.33
N TRP A 133 33.38 -64.37 8.17
CA TRP A 133 33.62 -64.97 6.85
C TRP A 133 34.26 -63.94 5.93
N LYS A 134 35.35 -64.32 5.25
CA LYS A 134 35.95 -63.50 4.20
C LYS A 134 35.10 -63.59 2.94
N VAL A 135 35.02 -62.47 2.22
CA VAL A 135 34.34 -62.36 0.94
C VAL A 135 35.39 -62.52 -0.15
N ASP A 136 35.31 -63.62 -0.88
CA ASP A 136 36.27 -63.91 -1.95
C ASP A 136 35.96 -63.12 -3.24
N ARG A 137 34.75 -62.54 -3.39
CA ARG A 137 34.29 -61.82 -4.60
C ARG A 137 33.20 -60.80 -4.33
N THR A 138 33.14 -59.77 -5.17
CA THR A 138 32.05 -58.78 -5.16
C THR A 138 30.67 -59.44 -5.30
N THR A 139 29.83 -59.20 -4.31
CA THR A 139 28.60 -59.97 -4.06
C THR A 139 27.36 -59.07 -4.21
N SER A 140 26.33 -59.59 -4.90
CA SER A 140 25.06 -58.90 -5.19
C SER A 140 23.91 -59.28 -4.26
N ILE A 141 23.94 -60.49 -3.69
CA ILE A 141 22.97 -60.94 -2.69
C ILE A 141 23.74 -61.72 -1.62
N VAL A 142 23.46 -61.43 -0.35
CA VAL A 142 23.89 -62.24 0.80
C VAL A 142 22.66 -62.83 1.46
N ALA A 143 22.57 -64.15 1.51
CA ALA A 143 21.57 -64.88 2.25
C ALA A 143 22.18 -65.54 3.50
N TYR A 144 21.65 -65.18 4.66
CA TYR A 144 21.94 -65.77 5.96
C TYR A 144 21.00 -66.96 6.18
N VAL A 145 21.58 -68.13 6.46
CA VAL A 145 20.87 -69.37 6.77
C VAL A 145 21.12 -69.72 8.23
N TYR A 146 20.06 -69.78 9.03
CA TYR A 146 20.09 -70.27 10.41
C TYR A 146 19.36 -71.62 10.47
N GLY A 147 20.05 -72.65 10.93
CA GLY A 147 19.52 -74.01 10.97
C GLY A 147 19.87 -74.76 12.25
N PRO A 148 19.33 -75.98 12.41
CA PRO A 148 19.66 -76.85 13.53
C PRO A 148 21.03 -77.50 13.32
N GLU A 149 21.62 -78.00 14.39
CA GLU A 149 22.89 -78.74 14.37
C GLU A 149 22.85 -79.91 13.36
N GLY A 150 23.86 -79.99 12.49
CA GLY A 150 23.90 -80.90 11.34
C GLY A 150 23.44 -80.26 10.02
N LEU A 151 23.46 -78.93 9.93
CA LEU A 151 23.34 -78.20 8.67
C LEU A 151 24.53 -78.58 7.78
N SER A 152 24.29 -78.89 6.51
CA SER A 152 25.37 -79.33 5.61
C SER A 152 25.46 -78.40 4.40
N LYS A 153 26.67 -77.93 4.11
CA LYS A 153 27.01 -77.19 2.89
C LYS A 153 26.49 -77.90 1.63
N LYS A 154 26.56 -79.24 1.56
CA LYS A 154 26.01 -80.03 0.45
C LYS A 154 24.48 -79.94 0.34
N LYS A 155 23.76 -79.89 1.47
CA LYS A 155 22.29 -79.72 1.50
C LYS A 155 21.87 -78.30 1.12
N VAL A 156 22.48 -77.27 1.75
CA VAL A 156 22.20 -75.85 1.44
C VAL A 156 22.52 -75.54 -0.02
N ARG A 157 23.66 -76.03 -0.53
CA ARG A 157 24.04 -75.93 -1.94
C ARG A 157 23.08 -76.69 -2.85
N GLY A 158 22.69 -77.92 -2.51
CA GLY A 158 21.73 -78.69 -3.30
C GLY A 158 20.35 -78.02 -3.40
N PHE A 159 19.92 -77.33 -2.33
CA PHE A 159 18.66 -76.60 -2.30
C PHE A 159 18.70 -75.30 -3.11
N LEU A 160 19.76 -74.48 -2.97
CA LEU A 160 19.83 -73.15 -3.57
C LEU A 160 20.50 -73.12 -4.96
N ALA A 161 21.49 -73.97 -5.23
CA ALA A 161 22.23 -73.95 -6.51
C ALA A 161 21.43 -74.52 -7.69
N GLN A 162 20.23 -75.07 -7.47
CA GLN A 162 19.32 -75.48 -8.53
C GLN A 162 18.54 -74.30 -9.13
N ASP A 163 18.50 -73.13 -8.47
CA ASP A 163 17.76 -71.96 -8.96
C ASP A 163 18.34 -70.65 -8.39
N GLU A 164 19.04 -69.88 -9.23
CA GLU A 164 19.54 -68.54 -8.88
C GLU A 164 18.40 -67.53 -8.71
N VAL A 165 17.29 -67.72 -9.43
CA VAL A 165 16.09 -66.88 -9.35
C VAL A 165 15.44 -67.04 -7.98
N LEU A 166 15.50 -68.23 -7.36
CA LEU A 166 15.00 -68.46 -6.00
C LEU A 166 15.71 -67.58 -4.96
N VAL A 167 17.04 -67.42 -5.03
CA VAL A 167 17.79 -66.56 -4.08
C VAL A 167 17.45 -65.08 -4.29
N ALA A 168 17.27 -64.65 -5.54
CA ALA A 168 16.80 -63.30 -5.86
C ALA A 168 15.35 -63.06 -5.36
N GLN A 169 14.44 -64.00 -5.61
CA GLN A 169 13.06 -63.96 -5.16
C GLN A 169 12.95 -63.98 -3.62
N LEU A 170 13.82 -64.71 -2.92
CA LEU A 170 13.89 -64.69 -1.46
C LEU A 170 14.34 -63.33 -0.92
N ALA A 171 15.26 -62.65 -1.59
CA ALA A 171 15.68 -61.29 -1.22
C ALA A 171 14.54 -60.27 -1.48
N ASP A 172 13.91 -60.33 -2.65
CA ASP A 172 12.80 -59.45 -3.02
C ASP A 172 11.57 -59.68 -2.12
N TYR A 173 11.33 -60.93 -1.70
CA TYR A 173 10.33 -61.30 -0.70
C TYR A 173 10.66 -60.70 0.68
N ALA A 174 11.88 -60.93 1.19
CA ALA A 174 12.29 -60.45 2.50
C ALA A 174 12.31 -58.91 2.61
N GLU A 175 12.67 -58.22 1.53
CA GLU A 175 12.62 -56.75 1.43
C GLU A 175 11.17 -56.24 1.50
N LYS A 176 10.26 -56.79 0.66
CA LYS A 176 8.85 -56.36 0.64
C LYS A 176 8.13 -56.65 1.95
N THR A 177 8.33 -57.82 2.55
CA THR A 177 7.72 -58.16 3.85
C THR A 177 8.27 -57.25 4.96
N ALA A 178 9.57 -56.96 5.00
CA ALA A 178 10.13 -56.03 5.98
C ALA A 178 9.61 -54.59 5.84
N GLN A 179 9.33 -54.14 4.60
CA GLN A 179 8.69 -52.84 4.36
C GLN A 179 7.23 -52.82 4.84
N THR A 180 6.45 -53.87 4.56
CA THR A 180 5.05 -53.99 5.04
C THR A 180 4.98 -54.03 6.57
N GLU A 181 5.85 -54.78 7.24
CA GLU A 181 5.89 -54.83 8.71
C GLU A 181 6.29 -53.49 9.32
N ALA A 182 7.25 -52.77 8.73
CA ALA A 182 7.64 -51.44 9.21
C ALA A 182 6.51 -50.40 9.07
N LEU A 183 5.63 -50.53 8.06
CA LEU A 183 4.43 -49.72 7.95
C LEU A 183 3.39 -50.08 9.02
N LEU A 184 3.17 -51.37 9.28
CA LEU A 184 2.27 -51.84 10.33
C LEU A 184 2.76 -51.40 11.72
N GLU A 185 4.07 -51.46 11.98
CA GLU A 185 4.68 -50.97 13.22
C GLU A 185 4.49 -49.45 13.38
N ALA A 186 4.78 -48.66 12.33
CA ALA A 186 4.57 -47.22 12.33
C ALA A 186 3.10 -46.82 12.60
N LEU A 187 2.14 -47.60 12.10
CA LEU A 187 0.71 -47.40 12.36
C LEU A 187 0.25 -47.92 13.72
N SER A 188 0.90 -48.95 14.27
CA SER A 188 0.57 -49.49 15.60
C SER A 188 1.04 -48.60 16.75
N ASN A 189 2.15 -47.88 16.53
CA ASN A 189 2.76 -46.99 17.52
C ASN A 189 2.17 -45.57 17.53
N THR A 190 1.19 -45.27 16.68
CA THR A 190 0.51 -43.97 16.66
C THR A 190 -0.79 -43.97 17.47
N ASP A 191 -0.93 -43.00 18.37
CA ASP A 191 -2.22 -42.65 18.95
C ASP A 191 -3.26 -42.35 17.86
N SER A 192 -4.54 -42.53 18.18
CA SER A 192 -5.66 -42.47 17.23
C SER A 192 -6.02 -41.06 16.70
N SER A 193 -5.10 -40.10 16.72
CA SER A 193 -5.29 -38.79 16.10
C SER A 193 -4.96 -38.83 14.60
N SER A 194 -5.66 -38.03 13.80
CA SER A 194 -5.37 -37.94 12.36
C SER A 194 -3.98 -37.35 12.07
N ALA A 195 -3.49 -36.47 12.93
CA ALA A 195 -2.18 -35.82 12.79
C ALA A 195 -1.02 -36.79 13.04
N SER A 196 -1.07 -37.62 14.09
CA SER A 196 -0.05 -38.66 14.36
C SER A 196 0.02 -39.69 13.23
N VAL A 197 -1.12 -40.18 12.75
CA VAL A 197 -1.18 -41.15 11.64
C VAL A 197 -0.61 -40.55 10.35
N ASN A 198 -0.98 -39.32 9.99
CA ASN A 198 -0.44 -38.64 8.80
C ASN A 198 1.08 -38.39 8.91
N ALA A 199 1.57 -37.99 10.09
CA ALA A 199 3.00 -37.82 10.34
C ALA A 199 3.78 -39.15 10.20
N ALA A 200 3.26 -40.26 10.72
CA ALA A 200 3.87 -41.58 10.59
C ALA A 200 3.85 -42.10 9.14
N LEU A 201 2.73 -41.94 8.42
CA LEU A 201 2.62 -42.28 6.99
C LEU A 201 3.59 -41.48 6.13
N THR A 202 3.70 -40.17 6.38
CA THR A 202 4.65 -39.28 5.67
C THR A 202 6.10 -39.65 6.00
N GLY A 203 6.40 -39.92 7.28
CA GLY A 203 7.69 -40.40 7.73
C GLY A 203 8.09 -41.71 7.03
N PHE A 204 7.22 -42.71 7.04
CA PHE A 204 7.41 -43.97 6.34
C PHE A 204 7.66 -43.78 4.83
N ALA A 205 6.80 -43.01 4.15
CA ALA A 205 6.94 -42.77 2.71
C ALA A 205 8.27 -42.09 2.36
N SER A 206 8.76 -41.17 3.21
CA SER A 206 10.08 -40.57 3.06
C SER A 206 11.24 -41.54 3.32
N GLN A 207 11.10 -42.43 4.31
CA GLN A 207 12.13 -43.39 4.72
C GLN A 207 12.32 -44.55 3.72
N TYR A 208 11.23 -44.99 3.08
CA TYR A 208 11.23 -46.12 2.14
C TYR A 208 11.09 -45.69 0.67
N GLY A 209 11.09 -44.38 0.40
CA GLY A 209 11.09 -43.83 -0.96
C GLY A 209 9.85 -44.16 -1.79
N VAL A 210 8.71 -44.42 -1.15
CA VAL A 210 7.45 -44.81 -1.81
C VAL A 210 6.84 -43.58 -2.46
N SER A 211 7.06 -43.43 -3.77
CA SER A 211 6.66 -42.27 -4.57
C SER A 211 5.16 -42.27 -4.88
N VAL A 212 4.37 -41.79 -3.91
CA VAL A 212 2.91 -41.69 -3.97
C VAL A 212 2.50 -40.28 -3.57
N GLN A 213 1.52 -39.71 -4.29
CA GLN A 213 0.86 -38.48 -3.88
C GLN A 213 -0.20 -38.81 -2.83
N ILE A 214 0.20 -38.78 -1.56
CA ILE A 214 -0.73 -38.86 -0.43
C ILE A 214 -1.46 -37.52 -0.34
N ASP A 215 -2.78 -37.52 -0.58
CA ASP A 215 -3.62 -36.35 -0.35
C ASP A 215 -3.74 -36.09 1.16
N LYS A 216 -3.09 -35.02 1.61
CA LYS A 216 -3.04 -34.61 3.03
C LYS A 216 -4.41 -34.21 3.60
N ASN A 217 -5.38 -33.90 2.73
CA ASN A 217 -6.74 -33.50 3.11
C ASN A 217 -7.70 -34.70 3.17
N ALA A 218 -7.34 -35.86 2.59
CA ALA A 218 -8.15 -37.06 2.65
C ALA A 218 -8.15 -37.68 4.06
N PRO A 219 -9.18 -38.44 4.47
CA PRO A 219 -9.18 -39.17 5.74
C PRO A 219 -7.96 -40.10 5.84
N PRO A 220 -7.35 -40.30 7.03
CA PRO A 220 -6.09 -41.06 7.11
C PRO A 220 -6.23 -42.54 6.72
N ALA A 221 -7.46 -43.09 6.69
CA ALA A 221 -7.76 -44.40 6.12
C ALA A 221 -7.42 -44.45 4.62
N VAL A 222 -7.88 -43.44 3.87
CA VAL A 222 -7.63 -43.30 2.43
C VAL A 222 -6.14 -43.08 2.18
N GLN A 223 -5.49 -42.23 2.97
CA GLN A 223 -4.04 -41.99 2.89
C GLN A 223 -3.22 -43.27 3.09
N ALA A 224 -3.50 -44.02 4.16
CA ALA A 224 -2.87 -45.31 4.42
C ALA A 224 -3.17 -46.32 3.31
N GLN A 225 -4.39 -46.34 2.78
CA GLN A 225 -4.79 -47.28 1.74
C GLN A 225 -4.15 -46.98 0.37
N THR A 226 -3.92 -45.72 0.04
CA THR A 226 -3.11 -45.32 -1.14
C THR A 226 -1.65 -45.79 -0.98
N LEU A 227 -1.10 -45.75 0.24
CA LEU A 227 0.25 -46.23 0.52
C LEU A 227 0.34 -47.78 0.45
N PHE A 228 -0.59 -48.50 1.08
CA PHE A 228 -0.66 -49.97 1.03
C PHE A 228 -0.81 -50.49 -0.40
N SER A 229 -1.71 -49.91 -1.20
CA SER A 229 -1.92 -50.30 -2.60
C SER A 229 -0.73 -50.01 -3.50
N ALA A 230 0.04 -48.95 -3.25
CA ALA A 230 1.27 -48.66 -3.99
C ALA A 230 2.43 -49.59 -3.62
N MET A 231 2.54 -50.02 -2.36
CA MET A 231 3.52 -51.02 -1.92
C MET A 231 3.18 -52.43 -2.42
N ASN A 232 1.90 -52.80 -2.38
CA ASN A 232 1.39 -54.02 -2.96
C ASN A 232 -0.07 -53.84 -3.44
N PRO A 233 -0.35 -53.84 -4.76
CA PRO A 233 -1.70 -53.65 -5.28
C PRO A 233 -2.69 -54.75 -4.88
N GLN A 234 -2.23 -55.90 -4.36
CA GLN A 234 -3.09 -56.95 -3.80
C GLN A 234 -3.65 -56.60 -2.41
N LEU A 235 -3.18 -55.52 -1.75
CA LEU A 235 -3.70 -55.03 -0.47
C LEU A 235 -4.77 -53.92 -0.64
N ALA A 236 -5.18 -53.63 -1.89
CA ALA A 236 -6.01 -52.47 -2.23
C ALA A 236 -7.46 -52.50 -1.71
N THR A 237 -7.92 -53.58 -1.06
CA THR A 237 -9.30 -53.76 -0.58
C THR A 237 -9.50 -53.60 0.94
N PHE A 238 -8.52 -53.07 1.67
CA PHE A 238 -8.54 -52.94 3.14
C PHE A 238 -9.00 -51.54 3.62
N ASP A 239 -9.51 -51.46 4.86
CA ASP A 239 -9.78 -50.19 5.57
C ASP A 239 -9.01 -50.18 6.91
N PRO A 240 -7.94 -49.40 7.04
CA PRO A 240 -7.07 -49.41 8.22
C PRO A 240 -7.59 -48.67 9.45
N LEU A 241 -8.78 -48.02 9.44
CA LEU A 241 -9.28 -47.23 10.57
C LEU A 241 -10.62 -47.68 11.19
N ALA A 242 -11.04 -48.93 11.00
CA ALA A 242 -12.27 -49.45 11.60
C ALA A 242 -12.37 -49.20 13.13
N SER A 243 -13.52 -48.67 13.56
CA SER A 243 -13.67 -47.96 14.83
C SER A 243 -14.12 -48.82 16.02
N SER A 244 -13.22 -49.60 16.62
CA SER A 244 -13.28 -49.96 18.06
C SER A 244 -12.01 -50.64 18.58
N GLY A 245 -11.63 -50.39 19.83
CA GLY A 245 -10.39 -50.91 20.42
C GLY A 245 -10.34 -52.44 20.57
N THR A 246 -11.49 -53.08 20.81
CA THR A 246 -11.62 -54.55 20.83
C THR A 246 -11.66 -55.15 19.43
N ALA A 247 -12.20 -54.44 18.42
CA ALA A 247 -12.08 -54.83 17.03
C ALA A 247 -10.64 -54.70 16.53
N LYS A 248 -9.87 -53.68 16.95
CA LYS A 248 -8.44 -53.55 16.60
C LYS A 248 -7.63 -54.78 16.99
N ILE A 249 -7.90 -55.44 18.11
CA ILE A 249 -7.16 -56.66 18.52
C ILE A 249 -7.62 -57.90 17.73
N SER A 250 -8.92 -58.09 17.48
CA SER A 250 -9.39 -59.21 16.65
C SER A 250 -9.09 -59.04 15.17
N GLN A 251 -9.07 -57.80 14.66
CA GLN A 251 -8.72 -57.45 13.29
C GLN A 251 -7.21 -57.31 13.06
N THR A 252 -6.37 -57.06 14.07
CA THR A 252 -4.91 -57.24 13.92
C THR A 252 -4.53 -58.73 13.88
N VAL A 253 -5.23 -59.60 14.62
CA VAL A 253 -5.17 -61.05 14.42
C VAL A 253 -5.71 -61.44 13.03
N GLY A 254 -6.80 -60.82 12.58
CA GLY A 254 -7.33 -60.99 11.22
C GLY A 254 -6.38 -60.51 10.11
N LEU A 255 -5.71 -59.36 10.29
CA LEU A 255 -4.71 -58.78 9.39
C LEU A 255 -3.47 -59.65 9.34
N THR A 256 -2.93 -60.06 10.48
CA THR A 256 -1.78 -60.96 10.51
C THR A 256 -2.13 -62.32 9.91
N ALA A 257 -3.39 -62.77 9.95
CA ALA A 257 -3.85 -63.96 9.24
C ALA A 257 -4.10 -63.74 7.73
N THR A 258 -4.57 -62.57 7.29
CA THR A 258 -4.87 -62.28 5.87
C THR A 258 -3.68 -61.75 5.08
N ALA A 259 -2.86 -60.86 5.66
CA ALA A 259 -1.54 -60.55 5.11
C ALA A 259 -0.68 -61.81 5.07
N ALA A 260 -0.77 -62.69 6.08
CA ALA A 260 -0.15 -64.01 5.98
C ALA A 260 -0.76 -64.87 4.87
N SER A 261 -2.08 -65.05 4.77
CA SER A 261 -2.65 -65.94 3.75
C SER A 261 -2.49 -65.43 2.31
N LEU A 262 -2.42 -64.11 2.10
CA LEU A 262 -2.19 -63.51 0.78
C LEU A 262 -0.71 -63.53 0.36
N PHE A 263 0.24 -63.55 1.30
CA PHE A 263 1.68 -63.68 1.00
C PHE A 263 2.25 -65.11 1.17
N PHE A 264 1.58 -65.99 1.92
CA PHE A 264 2.02 -67.36 2.22
C PHE A 264 1.05 -68.46 1.74
N GLY A 265 -0.14 -68.10 1.27
CA GLY A 265 -1.18 -69.03 0.84
C GLY A 265 -2.14 -69.47 1.95
N SER A 266 -3.38 -69.79 1.56
CA SER A 266 -4.39 -70.42 2.43
C SER A 266 -4.09 -71.91 2.64
N PRO A 267 -4.38 -72.51 3.82
CA PRO A 267 -4.17 -73.94 4.05
C PRO A 267 -5.16 -74.88 3.34
N ILE A 268 -6.09 -74.36 2.55
CA ILE A 268 -7.19 -75.11 1.92
C ILE A 268 -7.27 -74.68 0.45
N GLY A 269 -7.37 -75.65 -0.46
CA GLY A 269 -6.96 -75.52 -1.86
C GLY A 269 -7.70 -74.47 -2.70
N GLY A 270 -6.93 -73.76 -3.52
CA GLY A 270 -7.39 -72.80 -4.54
C GLY A 270 -6.20 -72.08 -5.17
N LEU A 271 -6.12 -72.03 -6.51
CA LEU A 271 -4.96 -71.55 -7.26
C LEU A 271 -4.93 -70.02 -7.44
N ALA A 272 -3.92 -69.34 -6.88
CA ALA A 272 -3.39 -68.01 -7.27
C ALA A 272 -2.32 -67.57 -6.24
N ALA A 273 -1.35 -66.69 -6.49
CA ALA A 273 -0.69 -66.28 -7.74
C ALA A 273 0.67 -65.65 -7.37
N GLY A 274 1.72 -66.46 -7.25
CA GLY A 274 3.06 -66.03 -6.82
C GLY A 274 3.94 -67.24 -6.51
N GLY A 275 4.79 -67.65 -7.44
CA GLY A 275 5.39 -68.99 -7.47
C GLY A 275 6.37 -69.35 -6.34
N THR A 276 6.67 -68.46 -5.40
CA THR A 276 7.67 -68.66 -4.35
C THR A 276 7.18 -69.54 -3.20
N ALA A 277 5.95 -69.36 -2.72
CA ALA A 277 5.40 -70.14 -1.61
C ALA A 277 5.29 -71.63 -1.96
N MET A 278 4.86 -71.95 -3.19
CA MET A 278 4.70 -73.32 -3.66
C MET A 278 6.05 -74.04 -3.84
N LEU A 279 7.13 -73.33 -4.19
CA LEU A 279 8.45 -73.90 -4.49
C LEU A 279 9.27 -74.28 -3.25
N LEU A 280 9.06 -73.58 -2.12
CA LEU A 280 9.76 -73.89 -0.86
C LEU A 280 9.22 -75.18 -0.21
N ASP A 281 7.90 -75.38 -0.21
CA ASP A 281 7.29 -76.60 0.35
C ASP A 281 7.35 -77.82 -0.58
N LEU A 282 7.29 -77.64 -1.90
CA LEU A 282 7.37 -78.77 -2.86
C LEU A 282 8.71 -79.53 -2.86
N ARG A 283 9.77 -79.00 -2.22
CA ARG A 283 11.09 -79.67 -2.13
C ARG A 283 11.31 -80.52 -0.87
N ALA A 284 10.30 -80.70 0.00
CA ALA A 284 10.38 -81.63 1.13
C ALA A 284 10.76 -83.07 0.71
N ILE A 285 10.45 -83.46 -0.54
CA ILE A 285 10.80 -84.76 -1.14
C ILE A 285 12.32 -84.93 -1.33
N ALA A 286 13.10 -83.85 -1.47
CA ALA A 286 14.53 -83.90 -1.74
C ALA A 286 15.41 -83.99 -0.48
N PHE A 287 14.88 -83.68 0.71
CA PHE A 287 15.64 -83.61 1.97
C PHE A 287 14.82 -84.15 3.16
N PRO A 288 14.78 -85.48 3.39
CA PRO A 288 14.03 -86.04 4.51
C PRO A 288 14.50 -85.46 5.86
N GLY A 289 13.55 -84.97 6.65
CA GLY A 289 13.77 -84.45 8.00
C GLY A 289 14.22 -82.99 8.12
N THR A 290 14.25 -82.20 7.04
CA THR A 290 14.53 -80.74 7.13
C THR A 290 13.71 -79.89 6.16
N GLN A 291 12.97 -78.91 6.69
CA GLN A 291 12.21 -77.91 5.92
C GLN A 291 12.95 -76.57 5.90
N PHE A 292 13.09 -75.95 4.72
CA PHE A 292 13.59 -74.58 4.59
C PHE A 292 12.42 -73.60 4.57
N ARG A 293 12.51 -72.52 5.36
CA ARG A 293 11.50 -71.44 5.42
C ARG A 293 12.14 -70.09 5.19
N SER A 294 11.41 -69.17 4.56
CA SER A 294 11.84 -67.77 4.47
C SER A 294 11.70 -67.08 5.84
N SER A 295 12.49 -66.02 6.02
CA SER A 295 12.46 -65.13 7.18
C SER A 295 12.74 -63.70 6.74
N PHE A 296 12.21 -62.74 7.50
CA PHE A 296 12.38 -61.31 7.27
C PHE A 296 13.08 -60.66 8.46
N ALA A 297 13.62 -59.46 8.24
CA ALA A 297 14.43 -58.73 9.22
C ALA A 297 13.79 -57.39 9.59
N GLN A 298 13.45 -57.21 10.86
CA GLN A 298 13.10 -55.91 11.44
C GLN A 298 14.38 -55.25 11.96
N ALA A 299 14.52 -53.93 11.77
CA ALA A 299 15.70 -53.21 12.24
C ALA A 299 15.57 -52.90 13.73
N THR A 300 16.66 -53.02 14.49
CA THR A 300 16.77 -52.56 15.87
C THR A 300 17.98 -51.62 16.02
N PRO A 301 18.09 -50.83 17.09
CA PRO A 301 19.27 -50.00 17.33
C PRO A 301 20.59 -50.78 17.29
N ASP A 302 20.56 -52.01 17.81
CA ASP A 302 21.75 -52.86 17.99
C ASP A 302 21.98 -53.89 16.87
N GLY A 303 21.06 -54.04 15.91
CA GLY A 303 21.19 -55.03 14.84
C GLY A 303 19.90 -55.28 14.05
N ILE A 304 19.58 -56.56 13.82
CA ILE A 304 18.34 -57.00 13.20
C ILE A 304 17.64 -58.10 14.01
N ASN A 305 16.32 -57.99 14.16
CA ASN A 305 15.47 -59.06 14.65
C ASN A 305 15.03 -59.93 13.46
N LEU A 306 15.38 -61.21 13.49
CA LEU A 306 14.90 -62.17 12.49
C LEU A 306 13.56 -62.76 12.91
N CYS A 307 12.58 -62.66 12.01
CA CYS A 307 11.20 -63.12 12.21
C CYS A 307 10.82 -64.15 11.14
N GLY A 308 10.05 -65.17 11.52
CA GLY A 308 9.60 -66.25 10.63
C GLY A 308 8.13 -66.61 10.81
N GLN A 309 7.63 -67.53 9.98
CA GLN A 309 6.25 -68.03 10.09
C GLN A 309 5.98 -68.72 11.45
N ARG A 310 4.80 -68.47 12.03
CA ARG A 310 4.35 -69.08 13.31
C ARG A 310 3.87 -70.54 13.20
N ASN A 311 3.70 -71.08 12.00
CA ASN A 311 3.18 -72.43 11.80
C ASN A 311 4.08 -73.48 12.45
N PRO A 312 3.56 -74.49 13.18
CA PRO A 312 4.39 -75.56 13.72
C PRO A 312 5.13 -76.32 12.61
N ALA A 313 6.25 -76.96 12.95
CA ALA A 313 6.92 -77.88 12.04
C ALA A 313 6.16 -79.22 12.00
N PRO A 314 6.13 -79.93 10.84
CA PRO A 314 5.65 -81.30 10.81
C PRO A 314 6.44 -82.20 11.78
N PRO A 315 5.82 -83.24 12.36
CA PRO A 315 6.51 -84.16 13.27
C PRO A 315 7.84 -84.67 12.70
N HIS A 316 8.86 -84.74 13.57
CA HIS A 316 10.23 -85.16 13.22
C HIS A 316 10.94 -84.34 12.13
N THR A 317 10.40 -83.17 11.73
CA THR A 317 11.02 -82.29 10.74
C THR A 317 11.70 -81.11 11.43
N ARG A 318 13.00 -80.92 11.17
CA ARG A 318 13.77 -79.77 11.66
C ARG A 318 13.59 -78.57 10.70
N VAL A 319 13.62 -77.34 11.20
CA VAL A 319 13.43 -76.13 10.36
C VAL A 319 14.74 -75.36 10.21
N ALA A 320 15.05 -74.91 9.00
CA ALA A 320 16.11 -73.95 8.71
C ALA A 320 15.50 -72.68 8.09
N TYR A 321 15.86 -71.51 8.62
CA TYR A 321 15.37 -70.20 8.18
C TYR A 321 16.38 -69.51 7.29
N ILE A 322 15.90 -68.88 6.22
CA ILE A 322 16.72 -68.13 5.25
C ILE A 322 16.25 -66.68 5.24
N TRP A 323 17.16 -65.74 5.50
CA TRP A 323 16.96 -64.30 5.26
C TRP A 323 17.94 -63.85 4.17
N ALA A 324 17.47 -63.10 3.17
CA ALA A 324 18.32 -62.63 2.08
C ALA A 324 18.26 -61.11 1.94
N ASN A 325 19.42 -60.50 1.68
CA ASN A 325 19.60 -59.07 1.50
C ASN A 325 20.30 -58.78 0.17
N ARG A 326 19.73 -57.86 -0.60
CA ARG A 326 20.28 -57.42 -1.89
C ARG A 326 21.23 -56.24 -1.68
N ILE A 327 22.43 -56.35 -2.25
CA ILE A 327 23.47 -55.33 -2.22
C ILE A 327 23.45 -54.61 -3.58
N PRO A 328 23.20 -53.29 -3.63
CA PRO A 328 22.97 -52.60 -4.89
C PRO A 328 24.21 -52.52 -5.79
N ASN A 329 25.41 -52.53 -5.21
CA ASN A 329 26.70 -52.36 -5.89
C ASN A 329 26.70 -51.15 -6.87
N THR A 330 26.06 -50.06 -6.44
CA THR A 330 25.97 -48.82 -7.18
C THR A 330 27.06 -47.85 -6.73
N PRO A 331 27.78 -47.20 -7.66
CA PRO A 331 28.81 -46.23 -7.34
C PRO A 331 28.24 -45.04 -6.55
N ALA A 332 29.13 -44.29 -5.88
CA ALA A 332 28.74 -43.10 -5.14
C ALA A 332 27.92 -42.12 -6.00
N PRO A 333 26.86 -41.51 -5.45
CA PRO A 333 25.92 -40.71 -6.22
C PRO A 333 26.58 -39.41 -6.72
N SER A 334 26.34 -39.07 -7.98
CA SER A 334 26.67 -37.76 -8.54
C SER A 334 25.53 -36.80 -8.21
N ILE A 335 25.68 -36.03 -7.13
CA ILE A 335 24.71 -35.01 -6.71
C ILE A 335 25.14 -33.66 -7.25
N GLN A 336 24.21 -32.92 -7.84
CA GLN A 336 24.39 -31.52 -8.19
C GLN A 336 23.35 -30.68 -7.45
N VAL A 337 23.80 -29.65 -6.73
CA VAL A 337 22.93 -28.72 -6.01
C VAL A 337 22.22 -27.81 -7.02
N GLY A 338 20.90 -27.67 -6.90
CA GLY A 338 20.10 -26.80 -7.76
C GLY A 338 20.21 -25.32 -7.39
N ALA A 339 19.60 -24.44 -8.20
CA ALA A 339 19.74 -22.99 -8.06
C ALA A 339 19.23 -22.41 -6.72
N ALA A 340 18.27 -23.07 -6.05
CA ALA A 340 17.76 -22.64 -4.75
C ALA A 340 18.64 -23.16 -3.58
N SER A 341 19.93 -22.81 -3.61
CA SER A 341 20.96 -23.33 -2.68
C SER A 341 21.18 -22.50 -1.42
N TYR A 342 20.45 -21.40 -1.24
CA TYR A 342 20.51 -20.57 -0.05
C TYR A 342 19.57 -21.11 1.04
N ILE A 343 20.07 -21.22 2.27
CA ILE A 343 19.32 -21.75 3.43
C ILE A 343 19.46 -20.83 4.66
N PRO A 344 18.37 -20.59 5.40
CA PRO A 344 18.43 -19.85 6.65
C PRO A 344 19.09 -20.68 7.77
N GLN A 345 19.80 -19.99 8.66
CA GLN A 345 20.34 -20.60 9.88
C GLN A 345 19.24 -21.17 10.78
N ARG A 346 19.58 -22.24 11.53
CA ARG A 346 18.73 -22.85 12.57
C ARG A 346 17.39 -23.43 12.11
N GLN A 347 17.20 -23.65 10.80
CA GLN A 347 15.97 -24.23 10.27
C GLN A 347 16.18 -25.57 9.56
N LYS A 348 15.08 -26.16 9.09
CA LYS A 348 15.07 -27.25 8.12
C LYS A 348 14.72 -26.67 6.76
N THR A 349 15.48 -27.01 5.72
CA THR A 349 15.27 -26.39 4.40
C THR A 349 15.43 -27.41 3.27
N PRO A 350 14.44 -27.55 2.36
CA PRO A 350 14.49 -28.48 1.23
C PRO A 350 15.33 -27.89 0.08
N VAL A 351 16.58 -28.31 -0.03
CA VAL A 351 17.50 -27.93 -1.12
C VAL A 351 17.24 -28.84 -2.33
N PRO A 352 16.82 -28.30 -3.49
CA PRO A 352 16.63 -29.12 -4.69
C PRO A 352 17.98 -29.65 -5.19
N VAL A 353 18.00 -30.90 -5.65
CA VAL A 353 19.20 -31.54 -6.19
C VAL A 353 18.88 -32.29 -7.48
N ASP A 354 19.81 -32.24 -8.43
CA ASP A 354 19.79 -33.15 -9.58
C ASP A 354 20.66 -34.37 -9.27
N VAL A 355 20.07 -35.55 -9.47
CA VAL A 355 20.66 -36.86 -9.20
C VAL A 355 20.08 -37.85 -10.23
N PRO A 356 20.92 -38.63 -10.94
CA PRO A 356 20.43 -39.67 -11.85
C PRO A 356 19.45 -40.62 -11.17
N GLU A 357 18.33 -40.92 -11.82
CA GLU A 357 17.21 -41.68 -11.22
C GLU A 357 17.62 -43.03 -10.61
N ARG A 358 18.55 -43.75 -11.27
CA ARG A 358 19.12 -45.01 -10.76
C ARG A 358 19.90 -44.86 -9.43
N GLN A 359 20.47 -43.68 -9.19
CA GLN A 359 21.20 -43.33 -7.96
C GLN A 359 20.25 -42.74 -6.90
N TRP A 360 19.25 -41.96 -7.31
CA TRP A 360 18.22 -41.39 -6.42
C TRP A 360 17.53 -42.45 -5.55
N LYS A 361 17.27 -43.64 -6.12
CA LYS A 361 16.70 -44.77 -5.36
C LYS A 361 17.49 -45.05 -4.07
N TYR A 362 18.82 -45.14 -4.15
CA TYR A 362 19.68 -45.58 -3.04
C TYR A 362 20.27 -44.44 -2.20
N LEU A 363 19.99 -43.17 -2.53
CA LEU A 363 20.62 -42.01 -1.91
C LEU A 363 20.45 -41.93 -0.37
N GLU A 364 19.37 -42.49 0.17
CA GLU A 364 19.12 -42.64 1.62
C GLU A 364 20.16 -43.50 2.37
N ARG A 365 20.96 -44.30 1.64
CA ARG A 365 22.05 -45.11 2.20
C ARG A 365 23.35 -44.32 2.41
N ALA A 366 23.41 -43.07 1.97
CA ALA A 366 24.52 -42.17 2.28
C ALA A 366 24.54 -41.79 3.77
N ARG A 367 25.72 -41.79 4.38
CA ARG A 367 25.93 -41.67 5.83
C ARG A 367 26.74 -40.44 6.19
N ASN A 368 26.64 -40.02 7.46
CA ASN A 368 27.50 -39.01 8.09
C ASN A 368 27.63 -37.73 7.25
N TRP A 369 26.49 -37.14 6.90
CA TRP A 369 26.43 -35.91 6.12
C TRP A 369 27.05 -34.73 6.87
N THR A 370 27.79 -33.91 6.13
CA THR A 370 28.52 -32.75 6.63
C THR A 370 28.43 -31.58 5.67
N LEU A 371 28.34 -30.37 6.22
CA LEU A 371 28.63 -29.13 5.52
C LEU A 371 30.10 -28.79 5.76
N ASP A 372 30.90 -28.68 4.69
CA ASP A 372 32.32 -28.36 4.72
C ASP A 372 32.56 -26.93 4.23
N ALA A 373 33.08 -26.06 5.09
CA ALA A 373 33.59 -24.74 4.73
C ALA A 373 35.11 -24.73 4.87
N GLY A 374 35.82 -25.02 3.78
CA GLY A 374 37.27 -24.92 3.69
C GLY A 374 38.05 -25.76 4.72
N GLY A 375 37.48 -26.89 5.17
CA GLY A 375 38.06 -27.76 6.20
C GLY A 375 37.29 -27.77 7.53
N LYS A 376 36.43 -26.78 7.80
CA LYS A 376 35.53 -26.81 8.97
C LYS A 376 34.27 -27.61 8.62
N LYS A 377 34.21 -28.84 9.10
CA LYS A 377 33.10 -29.78 8.88
C LYS A 377 32.08 -29.70 10.01
N THR A 378 30.82 -29.45 9.67
CA THR A 378 29.69 -29.48 10.62
C THR A 378 28.75 -30.61 10.24
N ALA A 379 28.47 -31.54 11.16
CA ALA A 379 27.53 -32.62 10.92
C ALA A 379 26.10 -32.09 10.80
N VAL A 380 25.36 -32.58 9.81
CA VAL A 380 23.96 -32.20 9.53
C VAL A 380 23.13 -33.46 9.30
N GLN A 381 21.83 -33.41 9.64
CA GLN A 381 20.90 -34.47 9.25
C GLN A 381 20.31 -34.12 7.88
N VAL A 382 20.23 -35.12 7.01
CA VAL A 382 19.74 -34.96 5.63
C VAL A 382 18.66 -36.00 5.37
N LEU A 383 17.46 -35.54 5.01
CA LEU A 383 16.33 -36.39 4.65
C LEU A 383 16.02 -36.27 3.14
N LYS A 384 15.82 -37.39 2.48
CA LYS A 384 15.48 -37.47 1.05
C LYS A 384 13.99 -37.20 0.84
N LEU A 385 13.64 -36.08 0.22
CA LEU A 385 12.26 -35.74 -0.14
C LEU A 385 11.92 -36.32 -1.52
N ALA A 386 11.51 -37.59 -1.53
CA ALA A 386 11.26 -38.38 -2.74
C ALA A 386 10.39 -37.65 -3.79
N ASN A 387 9.29 -37.02 -3.35
CA ASN A 387 8.32 -36.35 -4.22
C ASN A 387 8.79 -34.98 -4.76
N GLN A 388 9.85 -34.38 -4.21
CA GLN A 388 10.31 -33.03 -4.55
C GLN A 388 11.67 -33.00 -5.26
N ARG A 389 12.36 -34.16 -5.41
CA ARG A 389 13.78 -34.24 -5.81
C ARG A 389 14.65 -33.26 -5.03
N ALA A 390 14.43 -33.21 -3.72
CA ALA A 390 15.12 -32.32 -2.80
C ALA A 390 15.69 -33.09 -1.61
N LEU A 391 16.73 -32.53 -1.00
CA LEU A 391 17.28 -32.96 0.26
C LEU A 391 16.88 -31.93 1.32
N GLU A 392 16.10 -32.35 2.32
CA GLU A 392 15.88 -31.52 3.51
C GLU A 392 17.13 -31.57 4.38
N LEU A 393 17.81 -30.41 4.48
CA LEU A 393 18.93 -30.22 5.38
C LEU A 393 18.39 -29.69 6.71
N ASP A 394 18.59 -30.43 7.80
CA ASP A 394 18.29 -29.98 9.15
C ASP A 394 19.54 -29.33 9.76
N VAL A 395 19.54 -27.99 9.77
CA VAL A 395 20.54 -27.15 10.47
C VAL A 395 19.99 -26.55 11.76
N SER A 396 18.85 -27.04 12.28
CA SER A 396 18.23 -26.53 13.51
C SER A 396 19.03 -26.85 14.78
N LYS A 397 19.63 -28.04 14.83
CA LYS A 397 20.42 -28.54 15.97
C LYS A 397 21.90 -28.19 15.90
N SER A 398 22.38 -27.74 14.74
CA SER A 398 23.79 -27.43 14.49
C SER A 398 23.99 -25.92 14.34
N SER A 399 24.86 -25.31 15.15
CA SER A 399 25.21 -23.90 15.01
C SER A 399 26.16 -23.71 13.82
N VAL A 400 25.59 -23.65 12.61
CA VAL A 400 26.32 -23.42 11.35
C VAL A 400 26.47 -21.90 11.14
N PRO A 401 27.70 -21.34 11.12
CA PRO A 401 27.91 -19.93 10.80
C PRO A 401 27.43 -19.54 9.41
N ALA A 402 27.17 -18.26 9.16
CA ALA A 402 26.86 -17.79 7.82
C ALA A 402 28.09 -17.91 6.91
N GLY A 403 27.90 -18.32 5.65
CA GLY A 403 29.00 -18.57 4.72
C GLY A 403 28.64 -19.55 3.60
N GLU A 404 29.65 -19.90 2.82
CA GLU A 404 29.58 -20.87 1.72
C GLU A 404 30.05 -22.25 2.19
N TYR A 405 29.29 -23.29 1.86
CA TYR A 405 29.53 -24.67 2.29
C TYR A 405 29.35 -25.66 1.13
N HIS A 406 30.12 -26.73 1.14
CA HIS A 406 29.95 -27.87 0.25
C HIS A 406 29.30 -29.03 1.02
N LEU A 407 28.30 -29.69 0.42
CA LEU A 407 27.62 -30.83 1.04
C LEU A 407 28.40 -32.12 0.74
N ALA A 408 28.94 -32.75 1.77
CA ALA A 408 29.70 -33.99 1.66
C ALA A 408 29.12 -35.11 2.54
N GLY A 409 29.22 -36.35 2.08
CA GLY A 409 28.77 -37.54 2.79
C GLY A 409 29.68 -38.73 2.57
N PHE A 410 29.34 -39.86 3.18
CA PHE A 410 30.05 -41.13 3.01
C PHE A 410 29.15 -42.15 2.31
N TRP A 411 29.68 -42.73 1.23
CA TRP A 411 29.12 -43.88 0.53
C TRP A 411 29.91 -45.11 0.98
N ASP A 412 29.31 -45.87 1.89
CA ASP A 412 30.01 -46.84 2.74
C ASP A 412 31.18 -46.17 3.49
N TRP A 413 32.43 -46.43 3.08
CA TRP A 413 33.64 -45.78 3.60
C TRP A 413 34.20 -44.68 2.68
N THR A 414 33.68 -44.57 1.45
CA THR A 414 34.18 -43.61 0.45
C THR A 414 33.54 -42.25 0.66
N ARG A 415 34.32 -41.21 0.97
CA ARG A 415 33.80 -39.83 0.99
C ARG A 415 33.41 -39.40 -0.42
N PHE A 416 32.25 -38.79 -0.58
CA PHE A 416 31.83 -38.10 -1.80
C PHE A 416 31.33 -36.69 -1.47
N GLU A 417 31.25 -35.84 -2.49
CA GLU A 417 30.89 -34.43 -2.37
C GLU A 417 29.88 -34.06 -3.47
N ALA A 418 28.85 -33.30 -3.12
CA ALA A 418 27.90 -32.76 -4.05
C ALA A 418 28.51 -31.58 -4.81
N LYS A 419 28.24 -31.49 -6.11
CA LYS A 419 28.69 -30.38 -6.96
C LYS A 419 27.83 -29.15 -6.70
N GLY A 420 28.46 -28.02 -6.41
CA GLY A 420 27.81 -26.74 -6.17
C GLY A 420 27.69 -26.38 -4.69
N SER A 421 27.62 -25.08 -4.43
CA SER A 421 27.71 -24.51 -3.09
C SER A 421 26.34 -24.27 -2.45
N ILE A 422 26.26 -24.52 -1.15
CA ILE A 422 25.12 -24.17 -0.29
C ILE A 422 25.50 -22.93 0.52
N PHE A 423 24.65 -21.92 0.49
CA PHE A 423 24.90 -20.65 1.18
C PHE A 423 24.04 -20.55 2.44
N VAL A 424 24.68 -20.53 3.61
CA VAL A 424 24.00 -20.36 4.89
C VAL A 424 23.94 -18.88 5.22
N ARG A 425 22.74 -18.36 5.46
CA ARG A 425 22.49 -16.93 5.77
C ARG A 425 21.67 -16.77 7.05
N PRO A 426 21.85 -15.67 7.80
CA PRO A 426 20.90 -15.33 8.86
C PRO A 426 19.56 -14.92 8.25
N LEU A 427 18.51 -14.96 9.06
CA LEU A 427 17.23 -14.33 8.74
C LEU A 427 17.36 -12.80 8.89
N SER A 428 16.66 -12.05 8.04
CA SER A 428 16.53 -10.59 8.18
C SER A 428 15.52 -10.25 9.28
N ASP A 429 15.72 -9.15 10.02
CA ASP A 429 14.75 -8.66 10.99
C ASP A 429 13.72 -7.66 10.39
N PHE A 430 13.97 -7.21 9.16
CA PHE A 430 13.20 -6.22 8.40
C PHE A 430 13.07 -4.83 9.07
N ASN A 431 14.01 -4.46 9.94
CA ASN A 431 13.98 -3.17 10.65
C ASN A 431 14.30 -1.94 9.75
N ASN A 432 14.93 -2.14 8.59
CA ASN A 432 15.21 -1.09 7.60
C ASN A 432 14.26 -1.15 6.39
N ALA A 433 13.45 -2.21 6.29
CA ALA A 433 12.49 -2.40 5.22
C ALA A 433 11.43 -1.29 5.22
N LYS A 434 11.20 -0.70 4.05
CA LYS A 434 10.24 0.38 3.83
C LYS A 434 9.72 0.36 2.40
N LEU A 435 8.64 1.09 2.12
CA LEU A 435 8.27 1.40 0.75
C LEU A 435 9.28 2.34 0.10
N GLU A 436 9.61 2.05 -1.15
CA GLU A 436 10.29 2.98 -2.05
C GLU A 436 9.44 4.25 -2.24
N ALA A 437 10.07 5.42 -2.30
CA ALA A 437 9.36 6.71 -2.30
C ALA A 437 8.33 6.82 -3.45
N SER A 438 8.69 6.37 -4.66
CA SER A 438 7.76 6.40 -5.80
C SER A 438 6.57 5.45 -5.59
N SER A 439 6.78 4.34 -4.89
CA SER A 439 5.76 3.33 -4.56
C SER A 439 4.80 3.82 -3.46
N GLN A 440 5.32 4.54 -2.46
CA GLN A 440 4.53 5.20 -1.41
C GLN A 440 3.59 6.27 -2.00
N ASP A 441 4.06 7.09 -2.93
CA ASP A 441 3.26 8.13 -3.61
C ASP A 441 2.14 7.57 -4.52
N ARG A 442 2.25 6.30 -4.95
CA ARG A 442 1.23 5.59 -5.75
C ARG A 442 0.19 4.84 -4.91
N LEU A 443 0.44 4.61 -3.62
CA LEU A 443 -0.44 3.82 -2.76
C LEU A 443 -1.63 4.66 -2.26
N LEU A 444 -2.62 4.85 -3.14
CA LEU A 444 -3.81 5.66 -2.89
C LEU A 444 -5.01 4.83 -2.41
N ALA A 445 -5.81 5.37 -1.50
CA ALA A 445 -7.07 4.79 -1.07
C ALA A 445 -8.05 4.69 -2.25
N LYS A 446 -8.67 3.51 -2.43
CA LYS A 446 -9.71 3.23 -3.44
C LYS A 446 -9.20 3.26 -4.90
N SER A 447 -7.89 3.10 -5.12
CA SER A 447 -7.29 3.04 -6.47
C SER A 447 -7.26 1.64 -7.11
N GLY A 448 -7.74 0.61 -6.42
CA GLY A 448 -7.67 -0.78 -6.89
C GLY A 448 -6.28 -1.39 -6.69
N LYS A 449 -5.87 -2.30 -7.58
CA LYS A 449 -4.60 -3.04 -7.44
C LYS A 449 -3.40 -2.17 -7.82
N VAL A 450 -2.52 -1.95 -6.84
CA VAL A 450 -1.28 -1.15 -6.99
C VAL A 450 -0.07 -2.06 -6.77
N ALA A 451 0.88 -2.03 -7.70
CA ALA A 451 2.19 -2.63 -7.51
C ALA A 451 3.10 -1.64 -6.76
N VAL A 452 3.61 -2.07 -5.62
CA VAL A 452 4.51 -1.31 -4.74
C VAL A 452 5.79 -2.09 -4.49
N THR A 453 6.92 -1.41 -4.44
CA THR A 453 8.22 -2.03 -4.19
C THR A 453 8.67 -1.70 -2.77
N LEU A 454 9.03 -2.75 -2.01
CA LEU A 454 9.72 -2.64 -0.74
C LEU A 454 11.23 -2.65 -0.97
N GLU A 455 11.97 -1.85 -0.22
CA GLU A 455 13.44 -1.77 -0.23
C GLU A 455 14.01 -1.72 1.19
N GLY A 456 15.30 -2.02 1.34
CA GLY A 456 16.09 -1.68 2.55
C GLY A 456 16.77 -2.87 3.24
N ASP A 457 16.19 -4.07 3.16
CA ASP A 457 16.68 -5.30 3.77
C ASP A 457 16.65 -6.48 2.79
N ASP A 458 17.17 -7.65 3.21
CA ASP A 458 17.17 -8.86 2.38
C ASP A 458 15.85 -9.66 2.50
N PHE A 459 15.09 -9.74 1.40
CA PHE A 459 13.81 -10.42 1.32
C PHE A 459 13.91 -11.89 0.86
N GLU A 460 15.12 -12.45 0.71
CA GLU A 460 15.37 -13.80 0.16
C GLU A 460 14.51 -14.93 0.77
N PHE A 461 14.24 -14.87 2.09
CA PHE A 461 13.50 -15.90 2.82
C PHE A 461 12.03 -15.56 3.08
N ALA A 462 11.48 -14.52 2.45
CA ALA A 462 10.06 -14.20 2.53
C ALA A 462 9.19 -15.36 1.99
N SER A 463 8.22 -15.79 2.79
CA SER A 463 7.34 -16.93 2.49
C SER A 463 5.89 -16.50 2.27
N LYS A 464 5.44 -15.44 2.96
CA LYS A 464 4.08 -14.89 2.92
C LYS A 464 4.13 -13.40 3.23
N VAL A 465 3.28 -12.61 2.58
CA VAL A 465 3.07 -11.19 2.90
C VAL A 465 1.59 -10.98 3.14
N GLU A 466 1.22 -10.31 4.24
CA GLU A 466 -0.17 -9.99 4.57
C GLU A 466 -0.31 -8.53 4.95
N LEU A 467 -1.40 -7.88 4.54
CA LEU A 467 -1.69 -6.49 4.90
C LEU A 467 -2.66 -6.44 6.08
N LYS A 468 -2.35 -5.66 7.11
CA LYS A 468 -3.25 -5.38 8.25
C LYS A 468 -3.36 -3.87 8.50
N LYS A 469 -4.54 -3.38 8.89
CA LYS A 469 -4.75 -2.00 9.33
C LYS A 469 -4.19 -1.78 10.73
N VAL A 470 -3.45 -0.70 10.96
CA VAL A 470 -2.89 -0.38 12.29
C VAL A 470 -4.01 0.14 13.20
N GLY A 471 -4.00 -0.27 14.46
CA GLY A 471 -4.97 0.16 15.48
C GLY A 471 -6.35 -0.49 15.40
N ASP A 472 -6.56 -1.43 14.46
CA ASP A 472 -7.79 -2.23 14.36
C ASP A 472 -7.53 -3.65 14.89
N GLU A 473 -8.09 -3.97 16.06
CA GLU A 473 -7.98 -5.29 16.69
C GLU A 473 -8.78 -6.37 15.94
N PHE A 474 -9.82 -5.98 15.20
CA PHE A 474 -10.70 -6.88 14.45
C PHE A 474 -10.31 -7.03 12.98
N ALA A 475 -9.39 -6.19 12.47
CA ALA A 475 -8.85 -6.32 11.12
C ALA A 475 -8.16 -7.68 10.91
N THR A 476 -8.71 -8.47 10.00
CA THR A 476 -8.07 -9.70 9.52
C THR A 476 -6.92 -9.35 8.59
N ALA A 477 -5.80 -10.07 8.71
CA ALA A 477 -4.67 -9.88 7.82
C ALA A 477 -5.01 -10.44 6.42
N GLN A 478 -4.86 -9.62 5.39
CA GLN A 478 -5.18 -9.98 4.01
C GLN A 478 -3.94 -10.45 3.26
N SER A 479 -3.91 -11.72 2.86
CA SER A 479 -2.82 -12.29 2.06
C SER A 479 -2.62 -11.49 0.77
N THR A 480 -1.40 -11.03 0.54
CA THR A 480 -1.02 -10.10 -0.52
C THR A 480 0.02 -10.76 -1.44
N PRO A 481 -0.21 -10.83 -2.76
CA PRO A 481 0.78 -11.41 -3.68
C PRO A 481 2.09 -10.63 -3.68
N PHE A 482 3.21 -11.33 -3.70
CA PHE A 482 4.54 -10.75 -3.82
C PHE A 482 5.40 -11.48 -4.86
N VAL A 483 6.40 -10.79 -5.39
CA VAL A 483 7.39 -11.30 -6.35
C VAL A 483 8.79 -10.93 -5.87
N LEU A 484 9.67 -11.92 -5.89
CA LEU A 484 11.09 -11.77 -5.60
C LEU A 484 11.86 -11.72 -6.94
N PRO A 485 12.63 -10.65 -7.24
CA PRO A 485 13.31 -10.46 -8.53
C PRO A 485 14.22 -11.63 -8.95
N LYS A 486 14.91 -12.26 -8.00
CA LYS A 486 15.75 -13.46 -8.24
C LYS A 486 14.99 -14.77 -8.04
N GLY A 487 13.75 -14.71 -7.56
CA GLY A 487 13.00 -15.85 -7.05
C GLY A 487 13.43 -16.27 -5.64
N LEU A 488 12.75 -17.28 -5.11
CA LEU A 488 12.95 -17.80 -3.75
C LEU A 488 14.30 -18.52 -3.62
N ARG A 489 15.10 -18.14 -2.62
CA ARG A 489 16.37 -18.77 -2.24
C ARG A 489 17.47 -18.81 -3.33
N GLN A 490 17.49 -17.85 -4.24
CA GLN A 490 18.51 -17.70 -5.31
C GLN A 490 19.52 -16.58 -5.04
N GLY A 491 19.61 -16.14 -3.79
CA GLY A 491 20.57 -15.18 -3.27
C GLY A 491 19.95 -13.88 -2.77
N PRO A 492 20.74 -13.06 -2.05
CA PRO A 492 20.27 -11.84 -1.40
C PRO A 492 19.60 -10.87 -2.37
N GLN A 493 18.47 -10.32 -1.97
CA GLN A 493 17.71 -9.36 -2.78
C GLN A 493 17.14 -8.25 -1.91
N SER A 494 17.65 -7.04 -2.16
CA SER A 494 17.36 -5.81 -1.41
C SER A 494 15.99 -5.19 -1.71
N HIS A 495 15.19 -5.82 -2.56
CA HIS A 495 13.86 -5.36 -2.95
C HIS A 495 12.90 -6.52 -3.20
N MET A 496 11.61 -6.25 -2.98
CA MET A 496 10.51 -7.17 -3.18
C MET A 496 9.29 -6.40 -3.69
N ASP A 497 8.68 -6.88 -4.77
CA ASP A 497 7.46 -6.27 -5.31
C ASP A 497 6.22 -6.91 -4.68
N VAL A 498 5.25 -6.09 -4.30
CA VAL A 498 4.02 -6.50 -3.61
C VAL A 498 2.81 -5.88 -4.33
N GLN A 499 1.76 -6.66 -4.58
CA GLN A 499 0.53 -6.17 -5.20
C GLN A 499 -0.56 -5.95 -4.14
N ILE A 500 -0.68 -4.71 -3.66
CA ILE A 500 -1.72 -4.33 -2.69
C ILE A 500 -3.03 -4.04 -3.44
N ASP A 501 -4.15 -4.61 -2.99
CA ASP A 501 -5.47 -4.24 -3.47
C ASP A 501 -6.06 -3.12 -2.59
N ALA A 502 -5.92 -1.89 -3.07
CA ALA A 502 -6.38 -0.69 -2.38
C ALA A 502 -7.87 -0.36 -2.62
N ALA A 503 -8.63 -1.19 -3.36
CA ALA A 503 -10.03 -0.91 -3.72
C ALA A 503 -10.95 -0.60 -2.52
N GLN A 504 -10.74 -1.33 -1.41
CA GLN A 504 -11.54 -1.22 -0.18
C GLN A 504 -10.76 -0.61 0.99
N LEU A 505 -9.54 -0.10 0.75
CA LEU A 505 -8.74 0.53 1.79
C LEU A 505 -9.12 1.99 1.97
N ASP A 506 -9.22 2.42 3.22
CA ASP A 506 -9.35 3.82 3.61
C ASP A 506 -7.96 4.44 3.80
N PRO A 507 -7.82 5.77 3.74
CA PRO A 507 -6.57 6.44 4.09
C PRO A 507 -6.15 6.14 5.55
N GLY A 508 -4.87 5.91 5.79
CA GLY A 508 -4.34 5.65 7.14
C GLY A 508 -3.07 4.81 7.17
N GLU A 509 -2.66 4.44 8.37
CA GLU A 509 -1.48 3.59 8.63
C GLU A 509 -1.84 2.10 8.56
N TYR A 510 -0.99 1.33 7.87
CA TYR A 510 -1.11 -0.11 7.67
C TYR A 510 0.25 -0.79 7.93
N GLU A 511 0.23 -2.10 8.16
CA GLU A 511 1.43 -2.92 8.32
C GLU A 511 1.40 -4.09 7.33
N LEU A 512 2.48 -4.26 6.58
CA LEU A 512 2.79 -5.45 5.81
C LEU A 512 3.49 -6.45 6.75
N LEU A 513 2.78 -7.49 7.14
CA LEU A 513 3.27 -8.61 7.92
C LEU A 513 4.02 -9.57 6.99
N ILE A 514 5.34 -9.45 6.94
CA ILE A 514 6.22 -10.30 6.14
C ILE A 514 6.60 -11.51 6.98
N SER A 515 6.11 -12.69 6.61
CA SER A 515 6.50 -13.95 7.24
C SER A 515 7.70 -14.56 6.53
N GLN A 516 8.64 -15.11 7.30
CA GLN A 516 9.79 -15.85 6.77
C GLN A 516 9.57 -17.38 6.87
N GLN A 517 10.63 -18.17 6.68
CA GLN A 517 10.55 -19.65 6.72
C GLN A 517 10.39 -20.23 8.13
N ASP A 518 10.66 -19.47 9.19
CA ASP A 518 10.36 -19.84 10.58
C ASP A 518 8.87 -19.68 10.93
N GLY A 519 8.10 -18.97 10.10
CA GLY A 519 6.72 -18.58 10.40
C GLY A 519 6.60 -17.34 11.30
N THR A 520 7.71 -16.66 11.63
CA THR A 520 7.66 -15.37 12.34
C THR A 520 7.23 -14.29 11.35
N ALA A 521 6.24 -13.49 11.74
CA ALA A 521 5.75 -12.36 10.96
C ALA A 521 6.35 -11.04 11.48
N HIS A 522 6.99 -10.28 10.59
CA HIS A 522 7.63 -9.00 10.88
C HIS A 522 6.79 -7.85 10.29
N PRO A 523 6.42 -6.83 11.08
CA PRO A 523 5.61 -5.72 10.60
C PRO A 523 6.47 -4.64 9.91
N VAL A 524 6.19 -4.38 8.63
CA VAL A 524 6.73 -3.23 7.88
C VAL A 524 5.62 -2.20 7.71
N ARG A 525 5.81 -0.98 8.23
CA ARG A 525 4.79 0.07 8.16
C ARG A 525 4.68 0.66 6.76
N VAL A 526 3.44 0.85 6.31
CA VAL A 526 3.08 1.45 5.03
C VAL A 526 1.87 2.36 5.20
N LYS A 527 1.82 3.47 4.46
CA LYS A 527 0.71 4.42 4.56
C LYS A 527 -0.15 4.39 3.30
N VAL A 528 -1.46 4.26 3.46
CA VAL A 528 -2.41 4.42 2.36
C VAL A 528 -2.82 5.89 2.31
N LEU A 529 -2.49 6.57 1.22
CA LEU A 529 -2.67 8.00 1.07
C LEU A 529 -4.07 8.34 0.54
N PRO A 530 -4.67 9.48 0.89
CA PRO A 530 -5.88 9.95 0.23
C PRO A 530 -5.57 10.37 -1.22
N ASN A 531 -6.53 10.20 -2.15
CA ASN A 531 -6.43 10.79 -3.50
C ASN A 531 -6.06 12.30 -3.41
N PRO A 532 -5.18 12.78 -4.31
CA PRO A 532 -4.60 14.11 -4.24
C PRO A 532 -5.64 15.24 -4.33
N PRO A 533 -5.32 16.45 -3.83
CA PRO A 533 -6.17 17.61 -3.97
C PRO A 533 -6.38 17.98 -5.44
N GLN A 534 -7.58 18.47 -5.75
CA GLN A 534 -7.91 19.05 -7.03
C GLN A 534 -8.16 20.55 -6.85
N ILE A 535 -7.59 21.38 -7.72
CA ILE A 535 -7.81 22.84 -7.74
C ILE A 535 -8.51 23.18 -9.06
N THR A 536 -9.69 23.81 -8.98
CA THR A 536 -10.59 24.01 -10.14
C THR A 536 -10.57 25.43 -10.69
N ASN A 537 -9.95 26.39 -9.99
CA ASN A 537 -9.87 27.80 -10.38
C ASN A 537 -8.43 28.28 -10.66
N LEU A 538 -7.63 27.43 -11.30
CA LEU A 538 -6.35 27.83 -11.89
C LEU A 538 -6.55 28.26 -13.36
N PRO A 539 -5.72 29.17 -13.91
CA PRO A 539 -4.61 29.88 -13.25
C PRO A 539 -5.11 30.92 -12.24
N VAL A 540 -4.32 31.15 -11.19
CA VAL A 540 -4.42 32.37 -10.38
C VAL A 540 -3.94 33.55 -11.23
N LEU A 541 -4.70 34.64 -11.28
CA LEU A 541 -4.36 35.86 -12.03
C LEU A 541 -3.77 36.89 -11.08
N ALA A 542 -2.47 37.20 -11.20
CA ALA A 542 -1.78 38.15 -10.32
C ALA A 542 -1.29 39.38 -11.09
N ASN A 543 -1.73 40.56 -10.66
CA ASN A 543 -1.46 41.83 -11.32
C ASN A 543 -0.02 42.33 -11.12
N GLU A 544 0.56 42.91 -12.17
CA GLU A 544 1.81 43.65 -12.11
C GLU A 544 1.72 44.85 -11.14
N GLY A 545 2.83 45.20 -10.48
CA GLY A 545 2.91 46.34 -9.55
C GLY A 545 2.24 46.16 -8.17
N VAL A 546 1.40 45.13 -7.96
CA VAL A 546 0.75 44.88 -6.66
C VAL A 546 1.53 43.85 -5.85
N THR A 547 2.20 44.32 -4.79
CA THR A 547 3.19 43.53 -4.00
C THR A 547 2.60 42.37 -3.21
N LYS A 548 1.37 42.48 -2.71
CA LYS A 548 0.66 41.41 -1.97
C LYS A 548 -0.78 41.31 -2.46
N GLN A 549 -1.19 40.13 -2.89
CA GLN A 549 -2.53 39.87 -3.45
C GLN A 549 -3.13 38.63 -2.79
N HIS A 550 -4.40 38.71 -2.38
CA HIS A 550 -5.09 37.63 -1.68
C HIS A 550 -6.09 36.94 -2.61
N PHE A 551 -6.02 35.60 -2.68
CA PHE A 551 -6.90 34.77 -3.49
C PHE A 551 -7.49 33.62 -2.67
N VAL A 552 -8.57 33.02 -3.17
CA VAL A 552 -9.16 31.80 -2.62
C VAL A 552 -9.08 30.71 -3.66
N LEU A 553 -8.29 29.67 -3.38
CA LEU A 553 -8.28 28.43 -4.16
C LEU A 553 -9.56 27.67 -3.89
N LYS A 554 -10.13 27.07 -4.93
CA LYS A 554 -11.37 26.29 -4.92
C LYS A 554 -11.11 24.89 -5.49
N GLY A 555 -11.80 23.88 -4.99
CA GLY A 555 -11.70 22.52 -5.49
C GLY A 555 -12.06 21.47 -4.45
N GLN A 556 -11.20 20.47 -4.26
CA GLN A 556 -11.43 19.37 -3.32
C GLN A 556 -10.17 19.02 -2.54
N ARG A 557 -10.33 18.68 -1.25
CA ARG A 557 -9.28 18.20 -0.34
C ARG A 557 -8.11 19.18 -0.18
N LEU A 558 -8.38 20.48 -0.31
CA LEU A 558 -7.35 21.52 -0.27
C LEU A 558 -6.62 21.60 1.08
N GLY A 559 -7.14 20.95 2.13
CA GLY A 559 -6.47 20.79 3.41
C GLY A 559 -5.16 20.01 3.34
N LEU A 560 -5.05 19.04 2.42
CA LEU A 560 -3.86 18.20 2.24
C LEU A 560 -2.62 18.97 1.72
N LEU A 561 -2.79 20.22 1.27
CA LEU A 561 -1.70 21.06 0.80
C LEU A 561 -0.84 21.55 1.98
N THR A 562 0.44 21.22 1.99
CA THR A 562 1.38 21.68 3.03
C THR A 562 2.13 22.93 2.61
N LYS A 563 2.45 23.06 1.32
CA LYS A 563 3.22 24.19 0.75
C LYS A 563 2.93 24.35 -0.74
N LEU A 564 2.91 25.59 -1.22
CA LEU A 564 2.93 25.90 -2.65
C LEU A 564 4.26 26.58 -3.00
N GLN A 565 4.82 26.31 -4.18
CA GLN A 565 5.99 27.00 -4.71
C GLN A 565 5.80 27.34 -6.19
N THR A 566 6.36 28.46 -6.61
CA THR A 566 6.45 28.87 -8.01
C THR A 566 7.70 29.75 -8.21
N PRO A 567 8.37 29.77 -9.38
CA PRO A 567 9.62 30.51 -9.54
C PRO A 567 9.50 32.04 -9.44
N GLY A 568 8.35 32.61 -9.83
CA GLY A 568 8.15 34.06 -9.93
C GLY A 568 7.54 34.75 -8.72
N ALA A 569 7.05 33.99 -7.73
CA ALA A 569 6.29 34.53 -6.60
C ALA A 569 6.42 33.66 -5.34
N VAL A 570 6.28 34.29 -4.18
CA VAL A 570 6.09 33.59 -2.89
C VAL A 570 4.60 33.33 -2.71
N LEU A 571 4.23 32.06 -2.53
CA LEU A 571 2.87 31.62 -2.26
C LEU A 571 2.75 31.23 -0.79
N GLN A 572 1.90 31.93 -0.04
CA GLN A 572 1.64 31.65 1.37
C GLN A 572 0.20 31.14 1.52
N LEU A 573 0.03 29.92 2.00
CA LEU A 573 -1.28 29.38 2.37
C LEU A 573 -1.73 30.03 3.68
N GLU A 574 -2.88 30.68 3.69
CA GLU A 574 -3.41 31.44 4.84
C GLU A 574 -4.63 30.74 5.45
N GLY A 575 -4.71 30.74 6.78
CA GLY A 575 -5.87 30.26 7.55
C GLY A 575 -6.06 28.74 7.62
N GLU A 576 -7.07 28.33 8.38
CA GLU A 576 -7.61 26.98 8.31
C GLU A 576 -8.37 26.78 7.00
N THR A 577 -8.43 25.54 6.52
CA THR A 577 -9.22 25.22 5.32
C THR A 577 -10.71 25.29 5.66
N ALA A 578 -11.57 25.65 4.71
CA ALA A 578 -13.02 25.54 4.91
C ALA A 578 -13.41 24.13 5.39
N ALA A 579 -14.48 24.01 6.18
CA ALA A 579 -14.85 22.75 6.85
C ALA A 579 -15.14 21.57 5.89
N ASP A 580 -15.49 21.86 4.65
CA ASP A 580 -15.69 20.93 3.53
C ASP A 580 -14.41 20.62 2.72
N GLN A 581 -13.29 21.24 3.10
CA GLN A 581 -12.01 21.27 2.39
C GLN A 581 -12.09 21.74 0.93
N SER A 582 -13.15 22.48 0.55
CA SER A 582 -13.35 22.94 -0.83
C SER A 582 -12.68 24.28 -1.13
N GLN A 583 -12.34 25.07 -0.10
CA GLN A 583 -11.75 26.40 -0.23
C GLN A 583 -10.54 26.58 0.69
N ARG A 584 -9.50 27.27 0.18
CA ARG A 584 -8.31 27.65 0.96
C ARG A 584 -7.75 28.99 0.48
N SER A 585 -7.44 29.88 1.42
CA SER A 585 -6.85 31.18 1.10
C SER A 585 -5.37 31.04 0.75
N VAL A 586 -4.92 31.81 -0.23
CA VAL A 586 -3.52 31.93 -0.63
C VAL A 586 -3.17 33.39 -0.89
N THR A 587 -2.08 33.84 -0.27
CA THR A 587 -1.42 35.09 -0.61
C THR A 587 -0.38 34.84 -1.69
N VAL A 588 -0.42 35.66 -2.74
CA VAL A 588 0.63 35.76 -3.76
C VAL A 588 1.43 37.04 -3.52
N GLN A 589 2.74 36.91 -3.37
CA GLN A 589 3.68 38.03 -3.33
C GLN A 589 4.68 37.88 -4.47
N LEU A 590 4.58 38.76 -5.48
CA LEU A 590 5.46 38.71 -6.65
C LEU A 590 6.90 39.07 -6.26
N SER A 591 7.86 38.23 -6.65
CA SER A 591 9.28 38.37 -6.25
C SER A 591 10.06 39.33 -7.14
N SER A 592 9.50 39.66 -8.30
CA SER A 592 10.02 40.60 -9.30
C SER A 592 8.83 41.21 -10.03
N ASN A 593 9.04 42.26 -10.84
CA ASN A 593 8.00 42.85 -11.67
C ASN A 593 7.97 42.10 -13.03
N PRO A 594 7.11 41.08 -13.23
CA PRO A 594 7.23 40.16 -14.36
C PRO A 594 6.47 40.73 -15.56
N LYS A 595 6.84 40.35 -16.78
CA LYS A 595 6.10 40.81 -17.96
C LYS A 595 4.66 40.29 -17.95
N PRO A 596 3.64 41.13 -18.24
CA PRO A 596 2.27 40.68 -18.44
C PRO A 596 2.18 39.54 -19.47
N GLY A 597 1.28 38.60 -19.24
CA GLY A 597 1.12 37.38 -20.02
C GLY A 597 2.10 36.26 -19.68
N THR A 598 3.06 36.46 -18.77
CA THR A 598 3.93 35.37 -18.28
C THR A 598 3.12 34.37 -17.45
N THR A 599 3.27 33.08 -17.73
CA THR A 599 2.69 31.99 -16.91
C THR A 599 3.81 31.25 -16.17
N TYR A 600 3.56 30.87 -14.92
CA TYR A 600 4.44 30.07 -14.09
C TYR A 600 3.73 28.80 -13.58
N PRO A 601 4.46 27.67 -13.49
CA PRO A 601 3.95 26.48 -12.84
C PRO A 601 3.84 26.67 -11.33
N ILE A 602 2.86 26.02 -10.72
CA ILE A 602 2.75 25.88 -9.25
C ILE A 602 3.07 24.43 -8.89
N SER A 603 4.11 24.24 -8.08
CA SER A 603 4.42 22.97 -7.41
C SER A 603 3.73 22.93 -6.06
N ALA A 604 2.78 22.01 -5.91
CA ALA A 604 2.00 21.79 -4.71
C ALA A 604 2.52 20.58 -3.92
N TYR A 605 3.07 20.85 -2.73
CA TYR A 605 3.47 19.80 -1.79
C TYR A 605 2.26 19.37 -0.98
N ILE A 606 2.16 18.06 -0.79
CA ILE A 606 1.02 17.38 -0.17
C ILE A 606 1.56 16.63 1.06
N GLU A 607 0.75 16.54 2.10
CA GLU A 607 1.09 15.74 3.29
C GLU A 607 1.40 14.27 2.92
N ASP A 608 2.40 13.68 3.58
CA ASP A 608 2.87 12.29 3.36
C ASP A 608 3.32 11.91 1.93
N ARG A 609 3.48 12.89 1.02
CA ARG A 609 3.98 12.66 -0.34
C ARG A 609 5.41 13.17 -0.55
N ASN A 610 6.17 12.42 -1.33
CA ASN A 610 7.55 12.73 -1.69
C ASN A 610 7.62 13.65 -2.91
N GLU A 611 6.78 13.44 -3.92
CA GLU A 611 6.77 14.23 -5.15
C GLU A 611 5.67 15.32 -5.12
N PRO A 612 5.99 16.59 -5.44
CA PRO A 612 4.99 17.65 -5.51
C PRO A 612 4.14 17.52 -6.78
N LEU A 613 2.84 17.79 -6.65
CA LEU A 613 1.92 17.88 -7.77
C LEU A 613 2.18 19.18 -8.55
N VAL A 614 2.49 19.09 -9.84
CA VAL A 614 2.80 20.26 -10.67
C VAL A 614 1.60 20.67 -11.53
N PHE A 615 1.14 21.90 -11.34
CA PHE A 615 0.17 22.58 -12.21
C PHE A 615 0.93 23.48 -13.19
N PRO A 616 1.04 23.15 -14.49
CA PRO A 616 1.89 23.88 -15.44
C PRO A 616 1.44 25.34 -15.63
N ASP A 617 0.14 25.58 -15.70
CA ASP A 617 -0.47 26.90 -15.82
C ASP A 617 -1.11 27.33 -14.49
N GLY A 618 -0.32 27.31 -13.41
CA GLY A 618 -0.83 27.57 -12.06
C GLY A 618 -0.99 29.06 -11.73
N LEU A 619 -0.07 29.92 -12.19
CA LEU A 619 -0.06 31.36 -11.93
C LEU A 619 0.17 32.10 -13.25
N LYS A 620 -0.71 33.05 -13.60
CA LYS A 620 -0.55 33.93 -14.76
C LYS A 620 -0.44 35.38 -14.30
N ILE A 621 0.52 36.10 -14.87
CA ILE A 621 0.75 37.52 -14.59
C ILE A 621 -0.13 38.36 -15.52
N THR A 622 -1.00 39.18 -14.94
CA THR A 622 -1.88 40.15 -15.62
C THR A 622 -1.24 41.54 -15.63
N GLY A 623 -1.81 42.45 -16.42
CA GLY A 623 -1.34 43.84 -16.48
C GLY A 623 -1.41 44.57 -15.12
N PRO A 624 -0.79 45.75 -14.99
CA PRO A 624 -0.99 46.61 -13.83
C PRO A 624 -2.46 47.07 -13.77
N LEU A 625 -3.02 47.16 -12.57
CA LEU A 625 -4.42 47.55 -12.38
C LEU A 625 -4.72 48.92 -13.02
N PRO A 626 -5.93 49.13 -13.57
CA PRO A 626 -6.35 50.44 -14.07
C PRO A 626 -6.43 51.45 -12.93
N VAL A 627 -6.14 52.72 -13.22
CA VAL A 627 -6.14 53.81 -12.23
C VAL A 627 -6.78 55.06 -12.83
N ILE A 628 -7.72 55.67 -12.10
CA ILE A 628 -8.15 57.05 -12.34
C ILE A 628 -7.19 57.95 -11.55
N ALA A 629 -6.36 58.72 -12.25
CA ALA A 629 -5.32 59.55 -11.64
C ALA A 629 -5.85 60.92 -11.23
N SER A 630 -6.73 61.50 -12.05
CA SER A 630 -7.41 62.77 -11.77
C SER A 630 -8.72 62.88 -12.53
N SER A 631 -9.63 63.73 -12.02
CA SER A 631 -10.83 64.14 -12.74
C SER A 631 -10.89 65.68 -12.85
N LYS A 632 -11.41 66.15 -13.98
CA LYS A 632 -11.69 67.57 -14.22
C LYS A 632 -13.13 67.73 -14.69
N LEU A 633 -13.99 68.13 -13.75
CA LEU A 633 -15.40 68.42 -13.99
C LEU A 633 -15.56 69.72 -14.78
N SER A 634 -16.50 69.73 -15.73
CA SER A 634 -17.02 70.94 -16.37
C SER A 634 -18.33 71.34 -15.71
N LEU A 635 -18.31 72.44 -14.95
CA LEU A 635 -19.50 72.94 -14.24
C LEU A 635 -20.48 73.59 -15.24
N PRO A 636 -21.80 73.40 -15.08
CA PRO A 636 -22.79 74.05 -15.94
C PRO A 636 -22.77 75.58 -15.76
N THR A 637 -23.02 76.30 -16.84
CA THR A 637 -23.14 77.76 -16.83
C THR A 637 -24.51 78.20 -16.31
N GLY A 638 -24.57 79.30 -15.55
CA GLY A 638 -25.84 79.89 -15.09
C GLY A 638 -26.38 79.30 -13.77
N VAL A 639 -25.56 78.60 -12.99
CA VAL A 639 -25.93 78.17 -11.64
C VAL A 639 -26.05 79.39 -10.73
N ALA A 640 -27.24 79.62 -10.18
CA ALA A 640 -27.56 80.80 -9.38
C ALA A 640 -26.84 80.86 -8.01
N VAL A 641 -26.30 79.74 -7.52
CA VAL A 641 -25.64 79.59 -6.22
C VAL A 641 -24.27 78.94 -6.40
N SER A 642 -23.24 79.49 -5.77
CA SER A 642 -21.87 78.95 -5.85
C SER A 642 -21.73 77.53 -5.28
N LEU A 643 -21.01 76.69 -6.03
CA LEU A 643 -20.62 75.33 -5.65
C LEU A 643 -19.29 75.36 -4.87
N LEU A 644 -19.10 74.43 -3.93
CA LEU A 644 -17.81 74.21 -3.28
C LEU A 644 -16.93 73.26 -4.13
N PRO A 645 -15.61 73.23 -3.91
CA PRO A 645 -14.72 72.29 -4.60
C PRO A 645 -15.20 70.84 -4.46
N GLY A 646 -15.30 70.13 -5.59
CA GLY A 646 -15.76 68.73 -5.65
C GLY A 646 -17.28 68.55 -5.64
N GLU A 647 -18.09 69.61 -5.62
CA GLU A 647 -19.55 69.51 -5.73
C GLU A 647 -20.06 69.62 -7.17
N PHE A 648 -21.17 68.94 -7.47
CA PHE A 648 -21.86 69.02 -8.75
C PHE A 648 -23.39 69.16 -8.56
N PRO A 649 -24.09 70.00 -9.33
CA PRO A 649 -25.52 70.21 -9.14
C PRO A 649 -26.35 69.01 -9.63
N ALA A 650 -27.23 68.51 -8.76
CA ALA A 650 -28.14 67.42 -9.08
C ALA A 650 -29.16 67.81 -10.17
N GLY A 651 -29.49 66.87 -11.07
CA GLY A 651 -30.39 67.12 -12.20
C GLY A 651 -29.74 67.87 -13.37
N SER A 652 -28.41 67.90 -13.43
CA SER A 652 -27.63 68.39 -14.58
C SER A 652 -26.78 67.27 -15.17
N THR A 653 -26.44 67.35 -16.45
CA THR A 653 -25.50 66.40 -17.08
C THR A 653 -24.08 66.66 -16.55
N LEU A 654 -23.54 65.71 -15.79
CA LEU A 654 -22.15 65.71 -15.36
C LEU A 654 -21.27 65.46 -16.57
N THR A 655 -20.35 66.38 -16.84
CA THR A 655 -19.33 66.22 -17.87
C THR A 655 -17.95 66.31 -17.22
N ALA A 656 -17.10 65.33 -17.47
CA ALA A 656 -15.77 65.26 -16.87
C ALA A 656 -14.73 64.73 -17.86
N MET A 657 -13.51 65.27 -17.76
CA MET A 657 -12.32 64.59 -18.24
C MET A 657 -11.76 63.73 -17.11
N LEU A 658 -11.44 62.48 -17.38
CA LEU A 658 -10.73 61.58 -16.48
C LEU A 658 -9.36 61.30 -17.08
N ASP A 659 -8.30 61.65 -16.35
CA ASP A 659 -6.95 61.19 -16.67
C ASP A 659 -6.79 59.80 -16.05
N VAL A 660 -6.52 58.81 -16.90
CA VAL A 660 -6.55 57.39 -16.55
C VAL A 660 -5.25 56.71 -16.96
N LYS A 661 -4.94 55.57 -16.36
CA LYS A 661 -3.77 54.74 -16.70
C LYS A 661 -4.13 53.27 -16.72
N ASN A 662 -3.39 52.51 -17.51
CA ASN A 662 -3.53 51.05 -17.65
C ASN A 662 -4.95 50.62 -18.06
N ILE A 663 -5.58 51.38 -18.94
CA ILE A 663 -6.90 51.04 -19.52
C ILE A 663 -6.73 50.26 -20.82
N GLU A 664 -7.71 49.41 -21.12
CA GLU A 664 -7.76 48.57 -22.31
C GLU A 664 -8.94 48.99 -23.23
N PRO A 665 -8.93 48.61 -24.52
CA PRO A 665 -10.02 48.94 -25.45
C PRO A 665 -11.39 48.31 -25.10
N GLN A 666 -11.43 47.39 -24.13
CA GLN A 666 -12.65 46.75 -23.63
C GLN A 666 -12.99 47.17 -22.19
N SER A 667 -12.20 48.06 -21.57
CA SER A 667 -12.47 48.54 -20.22
C SER A 667 -13.83 49.24 -20.15
N VAL A 668 -14.49 49.10 -19.00
CA VAL A 668 -15.75 49.80 -18.71
C VAL A 668 -15.58 50.72 -17.50
N LEU A 669 -16.21 51.89 -17.55
CA LEU A 669 -16.33 52.79 -16.41
C LEU A 669 -17.63 52.46 -15.68
N GLN A 670 -17.53 52.02 -14.44
CA GLN A 670 -18.66 51.82 -13.55
C GLN A 670 -18.84 53.08 -12.70
N LEU A 671 -20.04 53.67 -12.74
CA LEU A 671 -20.43 54.81 -11.91
C LEU A 671 -21.44 54.34 -10.86
N GLU A 672 -21.15 54.65 -9.59
CA GLU A 672 -22.04 54.36 -8.46
C GLU A 672 -22.06 55.49 -7.43
N CYS A 673 -23.05 55.47 -6.53
CA CYS A 673 -23.06 56.36 -5.36
C CYS A 673 -22.39 55.65 -4.19
N GLY A 674 -21.23 56.13 -3.76
CA GLY A 674 -20.53 55.63 -2.58
C GLY A 674 -21.40 55.80 -1.32
N GLY A 675 -21.66 54.68 -0.63
CA GLY A 675 -22.30 54.66 0.69
C GLY A 675 -23.46 53.68 0.85
N ASP A 676 -24.15 53.26 -0.21
CA ASP A 676 -25.24 52.25 -0.15
C ASP A 676 -25.59 51.71 -1.54
N ALA A 677 -26.41 50.63 -1.59
CA ALA A 677 -26.73 49.80 -2.77
C ALA A 677 -27.51 50.51 -3.91
N SER A 678 -26.92 51.56 -4.47
CA SER A 678 -27.42 52.32 -5.62
C SER A 678 -27.19 51.54 -6.93
N PRO A 679 -28.02 51.75 -7.98
CA PRO A 679 -27.85 51.07 -9.25
C PRO A 679 -26.54 51.49 -9.93
N ARG A 680 -25.61 50.54 -10.06
CA ARG A 680 -24.38 50.70 -10.83
C ARG A 680 -24.71 50.96 -12.29
N THR A 681 -24.25 52.08 -12.84
CA THR A 681 -24.28 52.29 -14.29
C THR A 681 -22.94 51.83 -14.88
N VAL A 682 -22.98 50.91 -15.85
CA VAL A 682 -21.81 50.48 -16.61
C VAL A 682 -21.78 51.27 -17.92
N LEU A 683 -20.65 51.94 -18.20
CA LEU A 683 -20.42 52.73 -19.40
C LEU A 683 -19.31 52.07 -20.21
N HIS A 684 -19.58 51.74 -21.47
CA HIS A 684 -18.60 51.16 -22.40
C HIS A 684 -17.87 52.24 -23.19
N ILE A 685 -16.56 52.08 -23.40
CA ILE A 685 -15.76 53.04 -24.17
C ILE A 685 -16.24 53.06 -25.63
N GLY A 686 -16.56 54.26 -26.13
CA GLY A 686 -17.09 54.51 -27.47
C GLY A 686 -18.62 54.48 -27.57
N GLU A 687 -19.34 54.10 -26.51
CA GLU A 687 -20.80 54.07 -26.50
C GLU A 687 -21.40 55.44 -26.10
N GLN A 688 -22.52 55.77 -26.73
CA GLN A 688 -23.33 56.95 -26.45
C GLN A 688 -24.82 56.58 -26.42
N THR A 689 -25.50 56.95 -25.33
CA THR A 689 -26.93 56.78 -25.11
C THR A 689 -27.59 58.14 -24.83
N GLU A 690 -28.91 58.17 -24.60
CA GLU A 690 -29.61 59.39 -24.17
C GLU A 690 -29.19 59.86 -22.76
N LYS A 691 -28.67 58.96 -21.92
CA LYS A 691 -28.35 59.24 -20.51
C LYS A 691 -26.87 59.39 -20.23
N TRP A 692 -26.00 58.88 -21.09
CA TRP A 692 -24.56 58.94 -20.88
C TRP A 692 -23.77 58.74 -22.18
N SER A 693 -22.52 59.20 -22.19
CA SER A 693 -21.55 58.94 -23.25
C SER A 693 -20.18 58.76 -22.63
N LEU A 694 -19.42 57.79 -23.11
CA LEU A 694 -18.02 57.58 -22.70
C LEU A 694 -17.14 57.51 -23.95
N GLN A 695 -16.24 58.48 -24.11
CA GLN A 695 -15.37 58.57 -25.28
C GLN A 695 -13.91 58.60 -24.85
N GLN A 696 -13.06 57.77 -25.46
CA GLN A 696 -11.62 57.85 -25.28
C GLN A 696 -11.05 58.91 -26.23
N LEU A 697 -10.45 59.96 -25.67
CA LEU A 697 -9.86 61.06 -26.45
C LEU A 697 -8.36 60.84 -26.71
N SER A 698 -7.68 60.15 -25.80
CA SER A 698 -6.30 59.69 -25.95
C SER A 698 -6.12 58.40 -25.12
N PRO A 699 -5.01 57.66 -25.25
CA PRO A 699 -4.78 56.43 -24.49
C PRO A 699 -5.00 56.58 -22.98
N ASP A 700 -4.62 57.73 -22.42
CA ASP A 700 -4.68 58.05 -20.99
C ASP A 700 -5.83 59.02 -20.63
N GLN A 701 -6.80 59.28 -21.52
CA GLN A 701 -7.91 60.21 -21.23
C GLN A 701 -9.28 59.73 -21.71
N LEU A 702 -10.24 59.69 -20.77
CA LEU A 702 -11.65 59.43 -21.01
C LEU A 702 -12.47 60.70 -20.79
N PHE A 703 -13.31 61.05 -21.76
CA PHE A 703 -14.39 62.02 -21.59
C PHE A 703 -15.68 61.28 -21.22
N VAL A 704 -16.26 61.62 -20.08
CA VAL A 704 -17.55 61.09 -19.62
C VAL A 704 -18.61 62.19 -19.59
N SER A 705 -19.78 61.87 -20.11
CA SER A 705 -21.03 62.62 -19.96
C SER A 705 -22.05 61.71 -19.29
N TYR A 706 -22.73 62.16 -18.24
CA TYR A 706 -23.66 61.34 -17.46
C TYR A 706 -24.81 62.19 -16.90
N ASP A 707 -26.06 61.79 -17.16
CA ASP A 707 -27.24 62.43 -16.60
C ASP A 707 -27.40 62.09 -15.11
N THR A 708 -27.26 63.10 -14.26
CA THR A 708 -27.39 62.93 -12.80
C THR A 708 -28.84 63.01 -12.29
N SER A 709 -29.84 63.13 -13.18
CA SER A 709 -31.25 63.26 -12.79
C SER A 709 -31.78 62.11 -11.92
N SER A 710 -31.23 60.90 -12.05
CA SER A 710 -31.58 59.72 -11.25
C SER A 710 -30.78 59.59 -9.94
N LEU A 711 -29.78 60.44 -9.68
CA LEU A 711 -28.94 60.32 -8.48
C LEU A 711 -29.55 61.07 -7.28
N PRO A 712 -29.53 60.48 -6.07
CA PRO A 712 -30.02 61.17 -4.87
C PRO A 712 -29.10 62.33 -4.48
N ALA A 713 -29.70 63.40 -3.96
CA ALA A 713 -28.94 64.52 -3.38
C ALA A 713 -28.12 64.03 -2.17
N GLY A 714 -26.85 64.44 -2.10
CA GLY A 714 -25.89 63.98 -1.10
C GLY A 714 -24.99 62.83 -1.55
N CYS A 715 -25.31 62.14 -2.66
CA CYS A 715 -24.51 61.07 -3.26
C CYS A 715 -23.06 61.51 -3.53
N LEU A 716 -22.09 60.66 -3.16
CA LEU A 716 -20.71 60.74 -3.66
C LEU A 716 -20.64 59.88 -4.92
N VAL A 717 -20.55 60.49 -6.10
CA VAL A 717 -20.39 59.75 -7.36
C VAL A 717 -18.97 59.21 -7.41
N GLU A 718 -18.83 57.91 -7.47
CA GLU A 718 -17.54 57.23 -7.56
C GLU A 718 -17.42 56.53 -8.92
N GLY A 719 -16.22 56.62 -9.51
CA GLY A 719 -15.84 55.90 -10.72
C GLY A 719 -14.92 54.72 -10.39
N VAL A 720 -15.21 53.57 -10.96
CA VAL A 720 -14.32 52.39 -10.97
C VAL A 720 -14.12 51.96 -12.41
N ILE A 721 -12.87 51.80 -12.85
CA ILE A 721 -12.57 51.19 -14.15
C ILE A 721 -12.42 49.69 -13.95
N ASP A 722 -13.07 48.91 -14.82
CA ASP A 722 -13.03 47.45 -14.82
C ASP A 722 -12.45 46.94 -16.16
N ASN A 723 -11.29 46.30 -16.10
CA ASN A 723 -10.63 45.65 -17.25
C ASN A 723 -11.05 44.16 -17.36
N GLY A 724 -12.04 43.70 -16.60
CA GLY A 724 -12.50 42.31 -16.64
C GLY A 724 -11.52 41.37 -15.94
N SER A 725 -10.82 40.51 -16.70
CA SER A 725 -9.87 39.54 -16.14
C SER A 725 -8.66 40.18 -15.47
N ASP A 726 -8.28 41.37 -15.93
CA ASP A 726 -7.08 42.07 -15.51
C ASP A 726 -7.35 43.05 -14.35
N GLY A 727 -8.58 43.02 -13.80
CA GLY A 727 -8.92 43.61 -12.51
C GLY A 727 -9.53 45.01 -12.59
N ARG A 728 -9.73 45.61 -11.42
CA ARG A 728 -10.47 46.86 -11.21
C ARG A 728 -9.64 47.92 -10.52
N SER A 729 -9.91 49.19 -10.84
CA SER A 729 -9.33 50.32 -10.13
C SER A 729 -9.85 50.40 -8.70
N GLN A 730 -9.13 51.13 -7.84
CA GLN A 730 -9.76 51.65 -6.63
C GLN A 730 -10.90 52.63 -7.01
N PRO A 731 -11.96 52.74 -6.19
CA PRO A 731 -12.97 53.77 -6.36
C PRO A 731 -12.35 55.17 -6.30
N TYR A 732 -12.68 56.02 -7.27
CA TYR A 732 -12.27 57.41 -7.30
C TYR A 732 -13.51 58.30 -7.20
N THR A 733 -13.59 59.14 -6.18
CA THR A 733 -14.71 60.08 -5.99
C THR A 733 -14.65 61.19 -7.04
N LEU A 734 -15.60 61.20 -7.97
CA LEU A 734 -15.73 62.19 -9.04
C LEU A 734 -16.33 63.50 -8.55
N ALA A 735 -17.46 63.43 -7.84
CA ALA A 735 -18.20 64.60 -7.36
C ALA A 735 -19.17 64.26 -6.23
N ARG A 736 -19.50 65.25 -5.39
CA ARG A 736 -20.64 65.20 -4.47
C ARG A 736 -21.86 65.86 -5.09
N MET A 737 -22.96 65.13 -5.22
CA MET A 737 -24.22 65.63 -5.76
C MET A 737 -24.92 66.55 -4.76
N VAL A 738 -25.18 67.81 -5.14
CA VAL A 738 -25.87 68.80 -4.30
C VAL A 738 -27.10 69.34 -5.01
N ARG A 739 -28.26 69.31 -4.35
CA ARG A 739 -29.50 69.92 -4.87
C ARG A 739 -29.51 71.41 -4.51
N LEU A 740 -29.32 72.27 -5.52
CA LEU A 740 -29.31 73.72 -5.33
C LEU A 740 -30.70 74.35 -5.52
N PRO A 741 -30.99 75.45 -4.80
CA PRO A 741 -32.12 76.32 -5.11
C PRO A 741 -31.83 77.13 -6.39
N GLN A 742 -32.86 77.32 -7.22
CA GLN A 742 -32.83 78.24 -8.35
C GLN A 742 -33.55 79.50 -7.92
N ILE A 743 -32.82 80.60 -7.73
CA ILE A 743 -33.40 81.89 -7.33
C ILE A 743 -33.52 82.74 -8.60
N GLU A 744 -34.75 83.08 -8.98
CA GLU A 744 -35.03 83.85 -10.20
C GLU A 744 -35.10 85.36 -9.90
N GLN A 745 -35.70 85.73 -8.77
CA GLN A 745 -35.92 87.13 -8.40
C GLN A 745 -35.91 87.32 -6.88
N LEU A 746 -35.42 88.48 -6.45
CA LEU A 746 -35.54 88.99 -5.08
C LEU A 746 -36.26 90.34 -5.14
N ALA A 747 -37.38 90.48 -4.44
CA ALA A 747 -38.16 91.72 -4.37
C ALA A 747 -38.35 92.12 -2.90
N SER A 748 -38.09 93.39 -2.56
CA SER A 748 -38.50 93.96 -1.27
C SER A 748 -40.00 94.19 -1.26
N THR A 749 -40.71 93.75 -0.22
CA THR A 749 -42.09 94.16 0.02
C THR A 749 -42.12 95.47 0.79
N ASN A 750 -43.13 96.31 0.58
CA ASN A 750 -43.29 97.59 1.30
C ASN A 750 -43.79 97.40 2.75
N GLU A 751 -43.59 96.21 3.32
CA GLU A 751 -43.98 95.84 4.68
C GLU A 751 -42.73 95.96 5.58
N ALA A 752 -42.81 96.82 6.59
CA ALA A 752 -41.76 96.89 7.61
C ALA A 752 -41.71 95.57 8.39
N GLY A 753 -40.54 94.92 8.42
CA GLY A 753 -40.31 93.75 9.25
C GLY A 753 -40.10 94.13 10.72
N THR A 754 -40.08 93.13 11.59
CA THR A 754 -39.69 93.31 12.99
C THR A 754 -38.18 93.60 13.12
N ASP A 755 -37.81 94.30 14.20
CA ASP A 755 -36.43 94.55 14.62
C ASP A 755 -35.50 95.20 13.56
N GLY A 756 -36.01 96.18 12.82
CA GLY A 756 -35.22 96.99 11.88
C GLY A 756 -34.83 96.26 10.59
N LYS A 757 -35.54 95.18 10.26
CA LYS A 757 -35.38 94.40 9.03
C LYS A 757 -36.47 94.75 8.03
N HIS A 758 -36.18 94.57 6.74
CA HIS A 758 -37.18 94.63 5.67
C HIS A 758 -37.58 93.21 5.26
N ASN A 759 -38.85 93.06 4.89
CA ASN A 759 -39.34 91.81 4.32
C ASN A 759 -38.97 91.74 2.84
N TYR A 760 -38.37 90.63 2.44
CA TYR A 760 -38.06 90.32 1.05
C TYR A 760 -38.77 89.03 0.64
N THR A 761 -39.24 88.98 -0.60
CA THR A 761 -39.77 87.78 -1.23
C THR A 761 -38.77 87.30 -2.28
N LEU A 762 -38.25 86.09 -2.10
CA LEU A 762 -37.55 85.33 -3.13
C LEU A 762 -38.57 84.59 -3.98
N THR A 763 -38.43 84.64 -5.29
CA THR A 763 -39.15 83.80 -6.26
C THR A 763 -38.17 82.84 -6.90
N GLY A 764 -38.53 81.55 -6.98
CA GLY A 764 -37.60 80.53 -7.49
C GLY A 764 -38.14 79.10 -7.41
N ARG A 765 -37.22 78.12 -7.35
CA ARG A 765 -37.49 76.68 -7.22
C ARG A 765 -36.53 76.04 -6.23
N ASN A 766 -36.95 74.92 -5.62
CA ASN A 766 -36.22 74.20 -4.56
C ASN A 766 -35.84 75.12 -3.37
N LEU A 767 -36.64 76.16 -3.10
CA LEU A 767 -36.35 77.14 -2.04
C LEU A 767 -36.38 76.49 -0.65
N GLU A 768 -36.96 75.31 -0.50
CA GLU A 768 -36.94 74.52 0.74
C GLU A 768 -35.51 74.12 1.19
N MET A 769 -34.54 74.15 0.27
CA MET A 769 -33.14 73.83 0.53
C MET A 769 -32.40 74.93 1.31
N ILE A 770 -32.94 76.15 1.34
CA ILE A 770 -32.33 77.31 2.01
C ILE A 770 -32.65 77.26 3.51
N GLU A 771 -31.63 77.40 4.35
CA GLU A 771 -31.77 77.54 5.82
C GLU A 771 -31.63 79.00 6.25
N LYS A 772 -30.60 79.69 5.74
CA LYS A 772 -30.26 81.08 6.10
C LYS A 772 -29.93 81.91 4.87
N LEU A 773 -30.14 83.22 4.97
CA LEU A 773 -29.81 84.19 3.93
C LEU A 773 -29.14 85.42 4.53
N GLY A 774 -28.33 86.12 3.74
CA GLY A 774 -27.57 87.28 4.19
C GLY A 774 -26.93 88.06 3.04
N TRP A 775 -26.18 89.09 3.37
CA TRP A 775 -25.47 89.95 2.40
C TRP A 775 -23.96 89.68 2.35
N ASP A 776 -23.46 88.78 3.21
CA ASP A 776 -22.08 88.33 3.27
C ASP A 776 -22.01 86.83 3.59
N GLN A 777 -20.80 86.24 3.59
CA GLN A 777 -20.58 84.80 3.78
C GLN A 777 -20.69 84.30 5.22
N LEU A 778 -20.64 85.19 6.22
CA LEU A 778 -20.54 84.88 7.65
C LEU A 778 -21.85 85.18 8.40
N THR A 779 -22.61 86.19 7.97
CA THR A 779 -23.81 86.70 8.67
C THR A 779 -25.09 86.21 8.01
N GLY A 780 -25.60 85.05 8.44
CA GLY A 780 -26.85 84.46 7.94
C GLY A 780 -28.02 84.61 8.92
N PHE A 781 -29.18 85.04 8.42
CA PHE A 781 -30.45 85.10 9.13
C PHE A 781 -31.39 83.99 8.67
N GLU A 782 -32.14 83.39 9.60
CA GLU A 782 -32.99 82.23 9.31
C GLU A 782 -34.19 82.55 8.42
N ALA A 783 -34.46 81.66 7.45
CA ALA A 783 -35.69 81.65 6.68
C ALA A 783 -36.83 81.09 7.55
N ALA A 784 -37.53 81.97 8.26
CA ALA A 784 -38.58 81.58 9.20
C ALA A 784 -39.84 81.00 8.53
N ASP A 785 -40.15 81.44 7.30
CA ASP A 785 -41.32 80.97 6.55
C ASP A 785 -41.01 79.73 5.70
N LEU A 786 -42.02 78.88 5.48
CA LEU A 786 -41.94 77.79 4.52
C LEU A 786 -42.21 78.29 3.09
N PRO A 787 -41.52 77.77 2.05
CA PRO A 787 -41.80 78.17 0.66
C PRO A 787 -43.23 77.83 0.23
N ALA A 788 -43.96 78.83 -0.25
CA ALA A 788 -45.32 78.68 -0.75
C ALA A 788 -45.34 78.53 -2.28
N PRO A 789 -46.06 77.54 -2.85
CA PRO A 789 -46.15 77.38 -4.30
C PRO A 789 -46.96 78.51 -4.94
N ILE A 790 -46.54 78.97 -6.13
CA ILE A 790 -47.27 79.99 -6.89
C ILE A 790 -48.35 79.31 -7.75
N PRO A 791 -49.66 79.59 -7.53
CA PRO A 791 -50.74 78.97 -8.29
C PRO A 791 -50.55 79.14 -9.81
N GLY A 792 -50.68 78.05 -10.55
CA GLY A 792 -50.55 78.04 -12.01
C GLY A 792 -49.13 78.11 -12.58
N GLN A 793 -48.07 78.28 -11.76
CA GLN A 793 -46.68 78.39 -12.23
C GLN A 793 -45.82 77.14 -11.98
N GLY A 794 -46.44 75.96 -11.87
CA GLY A 794 -45.76 74.67 -11.72
C GLY A 794 -44.95 74.58 -10.42
N GLN A 795 -43.65 74.29 -10.54
CA GLN A 795 -42.74 74.15 -9.39
C GLN A 795 -42.23 75.48 -8.82
N ARG A 796 -42.70 76.64 -9.29
CA ARG A 796 -42.28 77.93 -8.72
C ARG A 796 -42.84 78.13 -7.32
N GLN A 797 -41.96 78.60 -6.44
CA GLN A 797 -42.22 78.90 -5.04
C GLN A 797 -41.89 80.37 -4.76
N THR A 798 -42.54 80.92 -3.73
CA THR A 798 -42.09 82.14 -3.04
C THR A 798 -41.61 81.80 -1.63
N LEU A 799 -40.51 82.43 -1.20
CA LEU A 799 -40.00 82.35 0.17
C LEU A 799 -39.88 83.76 0.72
N ARG A 800 -40.54 84.03 1.84
CA ARG A 800 -40.47 85.32 2.54
C ARG A 800 -39.36 85.26 3.60
N VAL A 801 -38.56 86.31 3.68
CA VAL A 801 -37.41 86.41 4.58
C VAL A 801 -37.28 87.83 5.13
N ALA A 802 -36.96 87.97 6.41
CA ALA A 802 -36.68 89.27 7.03
C ALA A 802 -35.15 89.47 7.11
N LEU A 803 -34.63 90.42 6.33
CA LEU A 803 -33.20 90.74 6.27
C LEU A 803 -32.96 92.20 6.66
N PRO A 804 -31.83 92.53 7.31
CA PRO A 804 -31.44 93.93 7.47
C PRO A 804 -31.17 94.57 6.11
N ASP A 805 -31.12 95.89 6.06
CA ASP A 805 -30.70 96.61 4.86
C ASP A 805 -29.25 96.26 4.45
N PRO A 806 -28.94 96.10 3.15
CA PRO A 806 -27.58 95.91 2.70
C PRO A 806 -26.74 97.18 2.92
N SER A 807 -25.49 96.99 3.31
CA SER A 807 -24.52 98.06 3.58
C SER A 807 -24.06 98.80 2.31
N THR A 808 -24.21 98.19 1.14
CA THR A 808 -23.91 98.78 -0.17
C THR A 808 -25.19 99.04 -0.99
N PRO A 809 -25.20 100.03 -1.92
CA PRO A 809 -26.37 100.31 -2.77
C PRO A 809 -26.78 99.13 -3.66
N THR A 810 -25.80 98.33 -4.08
CA THR A 810 -25.98 97.03 -4.73
C THR A 810 -25.24 95.98 -3.91
N ALA A 811 -25.92 94.90 -3.53
CA ALA A 811 -25.35 93.80 -2.75
C ALA A 811 -25.79 92.45 -3.31
N ASN A 812 -24.87 91.48 -3.36
CA ASN A 812 -25.19 90.11 -3.73
C ASN A 812 -25.79 89.38 -2.54
N LEU A 813 -26.84 88.62 -2.77
CA LEU A 813 -27.43 87.72 -1.79
C LEU A 813 -26.50 86.51 -1.55
N PHE A 814 -26.35 86.11 -0.30
CA PHE A 814 -25.72 84.85 0.11
C PHE A 814 -26.77 83.92 0.70
N VAL A 815 -26.64 82.61 0.46
CA VAL A 815 -27.56 81.58 0.99
C VAL A 815 -26.79 80.44 1.63
N TRP A 816 -27.27 79.94 2.76
CA TRP A 816 -26.79 78.73 3.42
C TRP A 816 -27.78 77.62 3.10
N LEU A 817 -27.30 76.50 2.59
CA LEU A 817 -28.14 75.30 2.49
C LEU A 817 -28.24 74.62 3.87
N ARG A 818 -29.26 73.78 4.05
CA ARG A 818 -29.50 73.11 5.34
C ARG A 818 -28.27 72.33 5.83
N GLY A 819 -27.81 72.67 7.04
CA GLY A 819 -26.62 72.08 7.68
C GLY A 819 -25.28 72.75 7.34
N GLU A 820 -25.26 73.83 6.55
CA GLU A 820 -24.03 74.54 6.19
C GLU A 820 -23.63 75.61 7.22
N LYS A 821 -22.31 75.79 7.38
CA LYS A 821 -21.75 76.78 8.33
C LYS A 821 -21.41 78.13 7.69
N THR A 822 -21.33 78.20 6.35
CA THR A 822 -20.86 79.36 5.59
C THR A 822 -21.76 79.63 4.40
N GLY A 823 -22.06 80.88 4.12
CA GLY A 823 -22.94 81.28 3.02
C GLY A 823 -22.31 81.08 1.65
N ARG A 824 -23.09 80.61 0.70
CA ARG A 824 -22.75 80.53 -0.72
C ARG A 824 -23.17 81.83 -1.39
N ALA A 825 -22.25 82.46 -2.12
CA ALA A 825 -22.58 83.61 -2.96
C ALA A 825 -23.59 83.21 -4.04
N THR A 826 -24.53 84.10 -4.35
CA THR A 826 -25.50 83.93 -5.45
C THR A 826 -25.33 84.97 -6.54
N THR A 827 -25.89 84.70 -7.72
CA THR A 827 -25.93 85.65 -8.84
C THR A 827 -27.02 86.72 -8.69
N VAL A 828 -27.80 86.68 -7.61
CA VAL A 828 -28.92 87.61 -7.38
C VAL A 828 -28.44 88.82 -6.59
N ALA A 829 -28.37 89.96 -7.26
CA ALA A 829 -28.06 91.24 -6.64
C ALA A 829 -29.34 92.02 -6.32
N TYR A 830 -29.45 92.52 -5.08
CA TYR A 830 -30.43 93.56 -4.76
C TYR A 830 -29.80 94.93 -5.00
N THR A 831 -30.49 95.81 -5.72
CA THR A 831 -30.15 97.24 -5.79
C THR A 831 -31.23 98.04 -5.10
N ARG A 832 -30.84 98.84 -4.11
CA ARG A 832 -31.76 99.68 -3.33
C ARG A 832 -32.41 100.72 -4.25
N PRO A 833 -33.75 100.85 -4.29
CA PRO A 833 -34.41 101.90 -5.06
C PRO A 833 -33.95 103.29 -4.63
N VAL A 834 -33.44 104.09 -5.57
CA VAL A 834 -33.16 105.51 -5.34
C VAL A 834 -34.49 106.28 -5.42
N PRO A 835 -34.83 107.13 -4.43
CA PRO A 835 -36.08 107.89 -4.49
C PRO A 835 -36.08 108.86 -5.68
N PRO A 836 -37.21 109.02 -6.39
CA PRO A 836 -37.29 109.87 -7.57
C PRO A 836 -37.06 111.35 -7.21
N GLN A 837 -36.21 112.03 -7.98
CA GLN A 837 -36.07 113.49 -7.89
C GLN A 837 -37.39 114.18 -8.26
N PRO A 838 -37.81 115.22 -7.52
CA PRO A 838 -39.05 115.95 -7.83
C PRO A 838 -38.94 116.70 -9.17
N ALA A 839 -39.96 116.57 -10.01
CA ALA A 839 -40.00 117.19 -11.34
C ALA A 839 -40.20 118.72 -11.26
N PRO A 840 -39.62 119.51 -12.18
CA PRO A 840 -39.80 120.96 -12.23
C PRO A 840 -41.20 121.37 -12.73
N PRO A 841 -41.70 122.57 -12.36
CA PRO A 841 -43.07 123.01 -12.66
C PRO A 841 -43.31 123.41 -14.14
N PRO A 842 -44.56 123.36 -14.63
CA PRO A 842 -44.89 123.49 -16.05
C PRO A 842 -44.94 124.95 -16.58
N PRO A 843 -44.52 125.21 -17.84
CA PRO A 843 -44.77 126.47 -18.54
C PRO A 843 -46.17 126.54 -19.21
N PRO A 844 -46.63 127.74 -19.63
CA PRO A 844 -48.00 127.95 -20.13
C PRO A 844 -48.20 127.70 -21.64
N ALA A 845 -49.45 127.40 -22.02
CA ALA A 845 -49.99 127.45 -23.40
C ALA A 845 -50.29 128.93 -23.83
N PRO A 846 -50.61 129.28 -25.10
CA PRO A 846 -51.09 128.44 -26.22
C PRO A 846 -50.57 128.80 -27.66
N ALA A 847 -50.98 128.05 -28.72
CA ALA A 847 -51.40 128.56 -30.05
C ALA A 847 -51.69 127.43 -31.09
N ALA A 848 -52.38 127.77 -32.19
CA ALA A 848 -53.14 126.89 -33.11
C ALA A 848 -52.40 126.11 -34.24
N ALA A 849 -53.15 125.14 -34.80
CA ALA A 849 -53.04 124.22 -35.97
C ALA A 849 -52.66 124.87 -37.35
N PRO A 850 -52.63 124.17 -38.55
CA PRO A 850 -53.13 122.82 -38.94
C PRO A 850 -52.16 121.95 -39.85
N PRO A 851 -52.53 121.22 -40.94
CA PRO A 851 -52.55 119.73 -40.97
C PRO A 851 -51.76 119.03 -42.14
N ALA A 852 -52.03 117.73 -42.39
CA ALA A 852 -51.56 116.79 -43.47
C ALA A 852 -50.34 115.90 -43.11
N ALA A 853 -50.16 114.65 -43.59
CA ALA A 853 -51.04 113.67 -44.26
C ALA A 853 -50.47 112.22 -44.13
N SER A 854 -51.31 111.22 -44.42
CA SER A 854 -50.99 109.77 -44.63
C SER A 854 -50.20 109.55 -45.96
N PRO A 855 -49.77 108.32 -46.43
CA PRO A 855 -50.32 106.98 -46.11
C PRO A 855 -49.41 105.71 -46.20
N THR A 856 -50.05 104.55 -45.91
CA THR A 856 -49.86 103.18 -46.52
C THR A 856 -48.57 102.36 -46.33
N ASN A 857 -48.56 101.02 -46.46
CA ASN A 857 -49.51 99.89 -46.19
C ASN A 857 -48.80 98.53 -46.48
N GLU A 858 -49.45 97.39 -46.20
CA GLU A 858 -49.14 96.01 -46.65
C GLU A 858 -47.88 95.31 -46.05
N GLY A 859 -47.87 94.00 -45.76
CA GLY A 859 -48.95 92.99 -45.79
C GLY A 859 -48.49 91.58 -45.31
N ASN A 860 -49.38 90.87 -44.62
CA ASN A 860 -49.81 89.46 -44.76
C ASN A 860 -48.99 88.46 -45.64
N SER A 861 -49.01 87.13 -45.43
CA SER A 861 -49.56 86.24 -44.38
C SER A 861 -49.15 84.75 -44.62
N THR A 862 -49.41 83.90 -43.62
CA THR A 862 -49.52 82.41 -43.51
C THR A 862 -50.23 81.64 -44.68
N PRO A 863 -50.42 80.28 -44.69
CA PRO A 863 -49.93 79.16 -43.82
C PRO A 863 -49.56 77.79 -44.50
N ASP A 864 -49.21 76.80 -43.65
CA ASP A 864 -49.63 75.36 -43.64
C ASP A 864 -49.04 74.18 -44.47
N ALA A 865 -49.02 73.02 -43.77
CA ALA A 865 -49.23 71.60 -44.15
C ALA A 865 -48.41 70.80 -45.22
N ALA A 866 -47.50 69.96 -44.72
CA ALA A 866 -47.50 68.47 -44.79
C ALA A 866 -47.11 67.61 -46.05
N GLN A 867 -46.47 66.45 -45.73
CA GLN A 867 -46.39 65.12 -46.41
C GLN A 867 -45.31 64.71 -47.46
N ARG A 868 -44.47 63.72 -47.03
CA ARG A 868 -43.97 62.47 -47.68
C ARG A 868 -43.77 62.33 -49.21
N THR A 869 -42.56 61.90 -49.61
CA THR A 869 -42.17 60.59 -50.24
C THR A 869 -40.67 60.66 -50.68
N LYS A 870 -39.74 59.70 -50.47
CA LYS A 870 -39.55 58.27 -50.84
C LYS A 870 -38.64 58.04 -52.10
N ALA A 871 -37.35 57.77 -51.83
CA ALA A 871 -36.38 56.85 -52.49
C ALA A 871 -36.06 56.87 -54.02
N ALA A 872 -34.75 56.85 -54.35
CA ALA A 872 -34.15 56.06 -55.45
C ALA A 872 -32.59 55.97 -55.36
N THR A 873 -31.99 54.88 -55.87
CA THR A 873 -30.53 54.59 -55.90
C THR A 873 -30.10 54.20 -57.33
N PRO A 874 -28.83 54.43 -57.74
CA PRO A 874 -28.07 53.42 -58.52
C PRO A 874 -26.56 53.34 -58.14
N LYS A 875 -25.95 52.17 -57.84
CA LYS A 875 -25.33 51.10 -58.69
C LYS A 875 -23.77 51.16 -58.72
N PRO A 876 -23.03 50.09 -59.11
CA PRO A 876 -21.70 49.73 -58.56
C PRO A 876 -20.59 49.62 -59.65
N PRO A 877 -19.42 48.98 -59.41
CA PRO A 877 -19.25 47.50 -59.36
C PRO A 877 -18.32 47.06 -58.18
N GLU A 878 -17.71 45.86 -58.04
CA GLU A 878 -17.63 44.61 -58.84
C GLU A 878 -17.40 43.36 -57.93
N GLN A 879 -16.79 42.27 -58.44
CA GLN A 879 -16.33 41.07 -57.71
C GLN A 879 -14.99 40.57 -58.30
N PRO A 880 -14.19 39.78 -57.56
CA PRO A 880 -13.98 38.39 -58.00
C PRO A 880 -13.96 37.34 -56.88
N GLN A 881 -13.82 36.07 -57.27
CA GLN A 881 -14.19 34.86 -56.54
C GLN A 881 -12.99 34.11 -55.89
N ASN A 882 -13.28 33.34 -54.82
CA ASN A 882 -12.85 31.96 -54.45
C ASN A 882 -11.46 31.38 -54.91
N PRO A 883 -10.84 30.40 -54.18
CA PRO A 883 -11.54 29.19 -53.69
C PRO A 883 -11.10 28.53 -52.36
N SER A 884 -12.05 27.76 -51.80
CA SER A 884 -11.91 26.44 -51.13
C SER A 884 -10.77 26.18 -50.12
N LYS A 885 -11.13 26.12 -48.83
CA LYS A 885 -11.21 24.85 -48.09
C LYS A 885 -12.06 24.95 -46.83
#